data_AF-A0A7X5ARA1-F1
#
_entry.id   AF-A0A7X5ARA1-F1
#
_cell.length_a   1.000
_cell.length_b   1.000
_cell.length_c   1.000
_cell.angle_alpha   90.00
_cell.angle_beta   90.00
_cell.angle_gamma   90.00
#
_symmetry.space_group_name_H-M   'P 1'
#
loop_
_entity.id
_entity.type
_entity.pdbx_description
1 polymer ?
#
loop_
_entity_poly.entity_id
_entity_poly.type
_entity_poly.pdbx_seq_one_letter_code
_entity_poly.pdbx_strand_id
1 'polypeptide(L)'
;MTIATVTAITGQAWARDADGNLRELSIGDTLQEGEVLVTADGARVELDFGDNLDPTVIQGGQEVAMTPDLGGEEAVAEDEASALDEDLEALLTAIDEGEGDLLAELDPTAAGAGPGGGAEGGHSFVMLARITEPLTPLSYEYGLGQFDQVEFPEDTFLDQAEEDSIPTVTTLDLDGDGDTVWESALEQGSGGGVATTSGAFQIDTGSDELALIEVQDAAGNWVAISAGGTEVQGTYGVLSVNPDGSWTYTLTEPLDHPLAGETGTSDQVPGEAFAVRVTDDDGDVSDPATLAITITDDGPEAVADAVGEIAEDSSVDIDVFANDTAGADGVDLTTGVAVATPPTKGSVAYNNDGTFTYTANPGAEGDDSFTYTLTDADGDTSTATVTLSIAEDSTPTVTTPDLNEDGDTVWESALADGSGQGGAAITTTVTGTFQITTGADTLDQIEVQDAAGTWVVIAADGTEISGDYGTLTVDTDGSWSYTLSDNTLDHDTADAILGADQVQDLFDVRVTDSDGDVSDPATLTIDVNDDGPSVTIDAVGSSVSLDETAAGEAFADGPITVTSAAAIVDTTVLFGADGAAASNATVYGLELSGDGTTALATAQGDYSISLVETNATTITGQYLDGDNVTQTAFTVVINANGTLTVTQNVALEHLTDGSTPADYNDTLDLAGLITATVAVTDADGDSDSDSVEIGGAVTFYDDGPSVSIDAVGSSVSLDETAAGEAFADGPITATSAAAIVDTTVLFGADGAAAANATVYGLELSGAGTTALATAQGDYPISLVETNATTITGQYVDGAGVTQTAFTVVINASGTLTVTQNVALEHLTDGSTAADYNDTLDLAGLITATVAVTDADGDTDSDSAEVGGAVRFFDDGPDASAAEGASASVTLDETDAGEAFANGSIDATITATDVAALFGTPLYGADGAGTVSYSLTATATATGLYLAGADTTDSANEIVLVADTDADGNVIGYTGYVGGDDSTPA
;
A
#
# COMPACT_ATOMS: atom_id res chain seq x y z
N MET A 1 -6.22 -54.94 7.84
CA MET A 1 -7.04 -53.93 8.54
C MET A 1 -8.51 -54.24 8.28
N THR A 2 -9.46 -53.43 8.75
CA THR A 2 -10.79 -53.41 8.10
C THR A 2 -10.61 -52.80 6.71
N ILE A 3 -11.28 -53.38 5.71
CA ILE A 3 -11.28 -52.88 4.32
C ILE A 3 -12.64 -52.27 3.99
N ALA A 4 -13.73 -52.98 4.28
CA ALA A 4 -15.08 -52.51 4.02
C ALA A 4 -16.07 -52.90 5.13
N THR A 5 -17.20 -52.19 5.19
CA THR A 5 -18.36 -52.51 6.02
C THR A 5 -19.54 -52.87 5.12
N VAL A 6 -20.27 -53.93 5.46
CA VAL A 6 -21.41 -54.38 4.65
C VAL A 6 -22.66 -53.54 4.97
N THR A 7 -23.12 -52.73 4.02
CA THR A 7 -24.28 -51.82 4.19
C THR A 7 -25.61 -52.47 3.84
N ALA A 8 -25.63 -53.39 2.85
CA ALA A 8 -26.80 -54.20 2.51
C ALA A 8 -26.41 -55.61 2.07
N ILE A 9 -27.30 -56.58 2.33
CA ILE A 9 -27.24 -57.95 1.77
C ILE A 9 -28.64 -58.37 1.30
N THR A 10 -28.72 -58.94 0.11
CA THR A 10 -29.83 -59.78 -0.36
C THR A 10 -29.27 -61.14 -0.76
N GLY A 11 -29.91 -62.25 -0.34
CA GLY A 11 -29.36 -63.60 -0.53
C GLY A 11 -28.46 -64.04 0.63
N GLN A 12 -27.42 -64.84 0.34
CA GLN A 12 -26.40 -65.27 1.30
C GLN A 12 -25.00 -64.91 0.81
N ALA A 13 -24.13 -64.50 1.73
CA ALA A 13 -22.73 -64.20 1.48
C ALA A 13 -21.87 -64.58 2.69
N TRP A 14 -20.59 -64.85 2.46
CA TRP A 14 -19.63 -65.25 3.49
C TRP A 14 -18.30 -64.54 3.31
N ALA A 15 -17.62 -64.23 4.41
CA ALA A 15 -16.19 -63.95 4.41
C ALA A 15 -15.42 -65.27 4.58
N ARG A 16 -14.41 -65.51 3.75
CA ARG A 16 -13.48 -66.64 3.83
C ARG A 16 -12.15 -66.17 4.38
N ASP A 17 -11.71 -66.71 5.51
CA ASP A 17 -10.40 -66.39 6.07
C ASP A 17 -9.24 -67.10 5.33
N ALA A 18 -8.00 -66.72 5.64
CA ALA A 18 -6.80 -67.29 5.04
C ALA A 18 -6.54 -68.78 5.39
N ASP A 19 -7.21 -69.32 6.42
CA ASP A 19 -7.22 -70.75 6.76
C ASP A 19 -8.34 -71.51 6.00
N GLY A 20 -9.19 -70.80 5.26
CA GLY A 20 -10.28 -71.33 4.42
C GLY A 20 -11.63 -71.50 5.14
N ASN A 21 -11.80 -70.95 6.35
CA ASN A 21 -13.08 -71.03 7.08
C ASN A 21 -14.06 -69.97 6.57
N LEU A 22 -15.35 -70.31 6.49
CA LEU A 22 -16.42 -69.40 6.07
C LEU A 22 -17.20 -68.83 7.27
N ARG A 23 -17.31 -67.50 7.32
CA ARG A 23 -18.12 -66.70 8.25
C ARG A 23 -19.30 -66.10 7.47
N GLU A 24 -20.53 -66.48 7.79
CA GLU A 24 -21.73 -65.89 7.17
C GLU A 24 -21.87 -64.42 7.57
N LEU A 25 -22.16 -63.55 6.59
CA LEU A 25 -22.16 -62.09 6.74
C LEU A 25 -23.56 -61.55 7.02
N SER A 26 -23.61 -60.50 7.83
CA SER A 26 -24.79 -59.68 8.14
C SER A 26 -24.53 -58.20 7.87
N ILE A 27 -25.59 -57.41 7.72
CA ILE A 27 -25.47 -55.94 7.61
C ILE A 27 -24.81 -55.39 8.88
N GLY A 28 -23.78 -54.56 8.69
CA GLY A 28 -22.93 -54.03 9.75
C GLY A 28 -21.72 -54.91 10.13
N ASP A 29 -21.54 -56.09 9.52
CA ASP A 29 -20.28 -56.82 9.62
C ASP A 29 -19.18 -56.12 8.81
N THR A 30 -17.95 -56.19 9.32
CA THR A 30 -16.76 -55.74 8.59
C THR A 30 -16.08 -56.88 7.85
N LEU A 31 -15.47 -56.54 6.72
CA LEU A 31 -14.55 -57.36 5.94
C LEU A 31 -13.12 -56.89 6.19
N GLN A 32 -12.20 -57.84 6.35
CA GLN A 32 -10.81 -57.58 6.71
C GLN A 32 -9.83 -57.96 5.59
N GLU A 33 -8.70 -57.27 5.59
CA GLU A 33 -7.56 -57.49 4.68
C GLU A 33 -7.14 -58.97 4.66
N GLY A 34 -7.21 -59.59 3.49
CA GLY A 34 -6.93 -61.02 3.31
C GLY A 34 -8.10 -61.97 3.59
N GLU A 35 -9.28 -61.48 3.96
CA GLU A 35 -10.53 -62.25 3.76
C GLU A 35 -10.94 -62.21 2.28
N VAL A 36 -11.69 -63.21 1.82
CA VAL A 36 -12.35 -63.21 0.50
C VAL A 36 -13.86 -63.19 0.71
N LEU A 37 -14.55 -62.18 0.18
CA LEU A 37 -16.00 -62.16 0.09
C LEU A 37 -16.44 -63.21 -0.94
N VAL A 38 -17.39 -64.08 -0.58
CA VAL A 38 -17.97 -65.12 -1.42
C VAL A 38 -19.49 -64.92 -1.44
N THR A 39 -20.07 -64.64 -2.60
CA THR A 39 -21.52 -64.44 -2.76
C THR A 39 -22.19 -65.67 -3.37
N ALA A 40 -23.39 -66.04 -2.89
CA ALA A 40 -24.18 -67.10 -3.53
C ALA A 40 -24.76 -66.64 -4.88
N ASP A 41 -25.10 -67.58 -5.77
CA ASP A 41 -25.83 -67.28 -7.01
C ASP A 41 -27.11 -66.50 -6.72
N GLY A 42 -27.28 -65.34 -7.37
CA GLY A 42 -28.43 -64.45 -7.14
C GLY A 42 -28.42 -63.67 -5.82
N ALA A 43 -27.32 -63.67 -5.06
CA ALA A 43 -27.10 -62.72 -3.97
C ALA A 43 -26.69 -61.33 -4.51
N ARG A 44 -26.71 -60.33 -3.63
CA ARG A 44 -26.16 -58.98 -3.86
C ARG A 44 -25.68 -58.40 -2.52
N VAL A 45 -24.51 -57.80 -2.51
CA VAL A 45 -23.87 -57.21 -1.32
C VAL A 45 -23.44 -55.78 -1.65
N GLU A 46 -23.73 -54.83 -0.77
CA GLU A 46 -23.23 -53.44 -0.84
C GLU A 46 -22.11 -53.26 0.19
N LEU A 47 -21.01 -52.62 -0.24
CA LEU A 47 -19.80 -52.40 0.54
C LEU A 47 -19.47 -50.91 0.62
N ASP A 48 -19.28 -50.42 1.84
CA ASP A 48 -18.79 -49.07 2.17
C ASP A 48 -17.33 -49.18 2.63
N PHE A 49 -16.40 -48.53 1.93
CA PHE A 49 -14.97 -48.53 2.25
C PHE A 49 -14.56 -47.41 3.23
N GLY A 50 -15.45 -46.46 3.54
CA GLY A 50 -15.19 -45.32 4.43
C GLY A 50 -14.55 -44.10 3.75
N ASP A 51 -14.57 -44.05 2.43
CA ASP A 51 -14.09 -42.99 1.52
C ASP A 51 -15.09 -41.81 1.37
N ASN A 52 -16.36 -42.02 1.72
CA ASN A 52 -17.53 -41.16 1.48
C ASN A 52 -18.05 -41.18 0.02
N LEU A 53 -17.72 -42.21 -0.76
CA LEU A 53 -18.32 -42.49 -2.07
C LEU A 53 -19.59 -43.37 -1.92
N ASP A 54 -20.30 -43.59 -3.03
CA ASP A 54 -21.49 -44.46 -3.02
C ASP A 54 -21.12 -45.95 -2.85
N PRO A 55 -21.86 -46.74 -2.04
CA PRO A 55 -21.48 -48.12 -1.72
C PRO A 55 -21.35 -49.04 -2.94
N THR A 56 -20.17 -49.66 -3.09
CA THR A 56 -19.84 -50.57 -4.19
C THR A 56 -20.70 -51.84 -4.16
N VAL A 57 -21.20 -52.24 -5.32
CA VAL A 57 -22.18 -53.34 -5.48
C VAL A 57 -21.50 -54.61 -6.00
N ILE A 58 -21.43 -55.65 -5.17
CA ILE A 58 -21.00 -56.99 -5.57
C ILE A 58 -22.22 -57.88 -5.85
N GLN A 59 -22.23 -58.54 -6.99
CA GLN A 59 -23.32 -59.41 -7.45
C GLN A 59 -23.09 -60.88 -7.06
N GLY A 60 -24.09 -61.72 -7.31
CA GLY A 60 -24.08 -63.13 -6.92
C GLY A 60 -23.16 -64.01 -7.76
N GLY A 61 -22.57 -65.04 -7.13
CA GLY A 61 -21.65 -65.98 -7.78
C GLY A 61 -20.20 -65.46 -7.91
N GLN A 62 -19.86 -64.37 -7.23
CA GLN A 62 -18.53 -63.75 -7.27
C GLN A 62 -17.70 -64.09 -6.02
N GLU A 63 -16.38 -64.24 -6.20
CA GLU A 63 -15.40 -64.24 -5.11
C GLU A 63 -14.48 -63.03 -5.25
N VAL A 64 -14.43 -62.16 -4.24
CA VAL A 64 -13.67 -60.89 -4.25
C VAL A 64 -12.71 -60.85 -3.07
N ALA A 65 -11.41 -60.76 -3.34
CA ALA A 65 -10.38 -60.73 -2.30
C ALA A 65 -10.22 -59.32 -1.72
N MET A 66 -10.32 -59.18 -0.40
CA MET A 66 -10.24 -57.88 0.28
C MET A 66 -8.79 -57.42 0.42
N THR A 67 -8.32 -56.61 -0.53
CA THR A 67 -7.01 -55.92 -0.48
C THR A 67 -7.18 -54.45 -0.06
N PRO A 68 -6.11 -53.77 0.41
CA PRO A 68 -6.15 -52.33 0.67
C PRO A 68 -6.55 -51.50 -0.55
N ASP A 69 -6.16 -51.97 -1.73
CA ASP A 69 -6.27 -51.27 -3.01
C ASP A 69 -7.71 -51.23 -3.56
N LEU A 70 -8.68 -51.91 -2.93
CA LEU A 70 -10.09 -51.91 -3.37
C LEU A 70 -10.89 -50.65 -2.97
N GLY A 71 -10.37 -49.81 -2.08
CA GLY A 71 -10.96 -48.53 -1.68
C GLY A 71 -9.97 -47.38 -1.88
N GLY A 72 -9.14 -47.46 -2.93
CA GLY A 72 -7.97 -46.63 -3.14
C GLY A 72 -7.91 -46.00 -4.53
N GLU A 73 -8.86 -45.14 -4.85
CA GLU A 73 -8.61 -44.08 -5.84
C GLU A 73 -7.73 -43.00 -5.18
N GLU A 74 -6.42 -43.22 -5.12
CA GLU A 74 -5.49 -42.11 -4.95
C GLU A 74 -5.48 -41.28 -6.23
N ALA A 75 -5.75 -39.98 -6.11
CA ALA A 75 -5.69 -39.06 -7.24
C ALA A 75 -4.26 -39.03 -7.80
N VAL A 76 -4.12 -39.29 -9.10
CA VAL A 76 -2.84 -39.22 -9.81
C VAL A 76 -2.35 -37.78 -9.78
N ALA A 77 -1.08 -37.58 -9.41
CA ALA A 77 -0.46 -36.25 -9.43
C ALA A 77 -0.26 -35.76 -10.87
N GLU A 78 -0.33 -34.44 -11.07
CA GLU A 78 -0.28 -33.79 -12.38
C GLU A 78 1.03 -34.02 -13.16
N ASP A 79 2.06 -34.62 -12.55
CA ASP A 79 3.37 -34.90 -13.15
C ASP A 79 3.54 -36.31 -13.78
N GLU A 80 2.61 -37.26 -13.58
CA GLU A 80 2.65 -38.57 -14.28
C GLU A 80 1.67 -38.69 -15.47
N ALA A 81 1.00 -37.60 -15.87
CA ALA A 81 0.07 -37.56 -17.01
C ALA A 81 0.74 -37.32 -18.40
N SER A 82 2.05 -37.58 -18.55
CA SER A 82 2.79 -37.35 -19.81
C SER A 82 3.40 -38.62 -20.42
N ALA A 83 2.51 -39.53 -20.84
CA ALA A 83 2.84 -40.62 -21.75
C ALA A 83 1.98 -40.53 -23.02
N LEU A 84 2.17 -39.46 -23.80
CA LEU A 84 1.69 -39.41 -25.18
C LEU A 84 2.43 -40.47 -25.99
N ASP A 85 1.65 -41.37 -26.60
CA ASP A 85 2.17 -42.48 -27.40
C ASP A 85 2.51 -41.94 -28.80
N GLU A 86 3.78 -42.02 -29.24
CA GLU A 86 4.21 -41.57 -30.58
C GLU A 86 3.41 -42.31 -31.69
N ASP A 87 2.91 -43.51 -31.39
CA ASP A 87 2.07 -44.33 -32.28
C ASP A 87 0.65 -43.76 -32.46
N LEU A 88 0.12 -42.95 -31.53
CA LEU A 88 -1.25 -42.37 -31.62
C LEU A 88 -1.28 -41.09 -32.45
N GLU A 89 -0.29 -40.22 -32.28
CA GLU A 89 -0.18 -38.96 -33.04
C GLU A 89 0.14 -39.24 -34.53
N ALA A 90 0.89 -40.31 -34.80
CA ALA A 90 1.05 -40.87 -36.14
C ALA A 90 -0.27 -41.43 -36.72
N LEU A 91 -1.11 -42.06 -35.91
CA LEU A 91 -2.40 -42.62 -36.35
C LEU A 91 -3.40 -41.53 -36.75
N LEU A 92 -3.47 -40.43 -35.98
CA LEU A 92 -4.29 -39.27 -36.28
C LEU A 92 -3.82 -38.57 -37.58
N THR A 93 -2.51 -38.35 -37.72
CA THR A 93 -1.93 -37.77 -38.95
C THR A 93 -2.27 -38.59 -40.20
N ALA A 94 -2.28 -39.92 -40.09
CA ALA A 94 -2.62 -40.83 -41.21
C ALA A 94 -4.12 -40.86 -41.56
N ILE A 95 -4.99 -40.34 -40.69
CA ILE A 95 -6.44 -40.21 -40.94
C ILE A 95 -6.73 -38.86 -41.62
N ASP A 96 -6.11 -37.77 -41.17
CA ASP A 96 -6.30 -36.42 -41.73
C ASP A 96 -5.76 -36.25 -43.16
N GLU A 97 -4.67 -36.93 -43.55
CA GLU A 97 -4.06 -36.76 -44.89
C GLU A 97 -4.80 -37.50 -46.04
N GLY A 98 -5.77 -38.36 -45.74
CA GLY A 98 -6.77 -38.85 -46.72
C GLY A 98 -6.31 -39.76 -47.89
N GLU A 99 -5.02 -40.05 -48.07
CA GLU A 99 -4.50 -40.94 -49.13
C GLU A 99 -3.59 -42.08 -48.60
N GLY A 100 -4.16 -43.24 -48.18
CA GLY A 100 -3.32 -44.39 -47.75
C GLY A 100 -4.01 -45.76 -47.63
N ASP A 101 -3.30 -46.82 -48.01
CA ASP A 101 -3.64 -48.23 -47.69
C ASP A 101 -3.03 -48.59 -46.34
N LEU A 102 -3.88 -48.73 -45.31
CA LEU A 102 -3.53 -48.91 -43.90
C LEU A 102 -2.81 -50.24 -43.56
N LEU A 103 -2.47 -51.07 -44.55
CA LEU A 103 -1.75 -52.34 -44.37
C LEU A 103 -0.26 -52.29 -44.77
N ALA A 104 0.28 -51.12 -45.09
CA ALA A 104 1.62 -50.98 -45.67
C ALA A 104 2.80 -50.96 -44.66
N GLU A 105 2.62 -50.57 -43.39
CA GLU A 105 3.72 -50.00 -42.59
C GLU A 105 4.08 -50.67 -41.24
N LEU A 106 3.79 -51.97 -41.07
CA LEU A 106 4.21 -52.75 -39.88
C LEU A 106 5.25 -53.85 -40.22
N ASP A 107 6.55 -53.66 -39.94
CA ASP A 107 7.57 -54.75 -40.07
C ASP A 107 7.59 -55.69 -38.84
N PRO A 108 7.41 -57.01 -39.01
CA PRO A 108 7.07 -57.90 -37.89
C PRO A 108 8.29 -58.42 -37.10
N THR A 109 8.65 -57.73 -36.01
CA THR A 109 9.49 -58.30 -34.93
C THR A 109 8.99 -57.88 -33.54
N ALA A 110 9.20 -58.62 -32.43
CA ALA A 110 10.08 -59.78 -32.26
C ALA A 110 9.48 -60.87 -31.35
N ALA A 111 9.49 -62.12 -31.83
CA ALA A 111 9.33 -63.31 -30.99
C ALA A 111 10.55 -64.23 -31.16
N GLY A 112 11.15 -64.72 -30.07
CA GLY A 112 12.10 -65.84 -30.18
C GLY A 112 13.14 -66.06 -29.08
N ALA A 113 12.79 -66.85 -28.05
CA ALA A 113 13.69 -67.86 -27.47
C ALA A 113 12.92 -68.89 -26.61
N GLY A 114 12.81 -70.14 -27.08
CA GLY A 114 12.34 -71.28 -26.27
C GLY A 114 13.46 -71.92 -25.43
N PRO A 115 13.34 -73.20 -24.96
CA PRO A 115 12.35 -74.20 -25.38
C PRO A 115 11.74 -75.12 -24.29
N GLY A 116 10.60 -75.75 -24.61
CA GLY A 116 10.07 -76.95 -23.93
C GLY A 116 8.56 -76.88 -23.64
N GLY A 117 7.78 -77.97 -23.74
CA GLY A 117 8.19 -79.32 -24.14
C GLY A 117 7.13 -80.43 -23.90
N GLY A 118 5.98 -80.35 -24.57
CA GLY A 118 4.93 -81.38 -24.62
C GLY A 118 3.69 -80.79 -25.31
N ALA A 119 3.05 -81.33 -26.35
CA ALA A 119 2.72 -82.71 -26.78
C ALA A 119 1.25 -83.05 -26.49
N GLU A 120 0.49 -83.30 -27.57
CA GLU A 120 -0.92 -83.71 -27.64
C GLU A 120 -1.98 -82.62 -27.31
N GLY A 121 -3.09 -82.59 -28.07
CA GLY A 121 -4.24 -81.69 -27.80
C GLY A 121 -4.68 -80.74 -28.94
N GLY A 122 -4.79 -81.21 -30.19
CA GLY A 122 -5.39 -80.40 -31.27
C GLY A 122 -6.91 -80.54 -31.34
N HIS A 123 -7.63 -79.42 -31.52
CA HIS A 123 -9.08 -79.41 -31.78
C HIS A 123 -9.36 -78.80 -33.17
N SER A 124 -10.24 -79.46 -33.93
CA SER A 124 -10.55 -79.13 -35.33
C SER A 124 -12.04 -78.93 -35.52
N PHE A 125 -12.44 -77.85 -36.19
CA PHE A 125 -13.80 -77.68 -36.71
C PHE A 125 -13.76 -77.10 -38.13
N VAL A 126 -14.27 -77.85 -39.11
CA VAL A 126 -14.83 -77.40 -40.41
C VAL A 126 -15.67 -78.57 -40.95
N MET A 127 -16.78 -78.25 -41.62
CA MET A 127 -17.70 -79.12 -42.38
C MET A 127 -18.55 -80.17 -41.62
N LEU A 128 -19.86 -80.01 -41.80
CA LEU A 128 -20.86 -81.06 -41.71
C LEU A 128 -20.62 -82.11 -42.80
N ALA A 129 -20.80 -83.39 -42.47
CA ALA A 129 -20.93 -84.48 -43.43
C ALA A 129 -22.13 -85.36 -43.08
N ARG A 130 -23.18 -85.34 -43.92
CA ARG A 130 -24.40 -86.14 -43.73
C ARG A 130 -24.19 -87.55 -44.32
N ILE A 131 -24.23 -88.57 -43.46
CA ILE A 131 -24.18 -90.01 -43.83
C ILE A 131 -25.39 -90.65 -43.13
N THR A 132 -26.50 -90.96 -43.81
CA THR A 132 -26.70 -92.07 -44.78
C THR A 132 -26.61 -93.46 -44.13
N GLU A 133 -27.66 -93.85 -43.39
CA GLU A 133 -27.94 -95.25 -43.06
C GLU A 133 -29.12 -95.79 -43.90
N PRO A 134 -28.99 -96.96 -44.56
CA PRO A 134 -30.07 -97.54 -45.35
C PRO A 134 -30.93 -98.52 -44.53
N LEU A 135 -32.25 -98.30 -44.50
CA LEU A 135 -33.23 -99.26 -43.98
C LEU A 135 -34.14 -99.77 -45.12
N THR A 136 -33.96 -101.03 -45.50
CA THR A 136 -34.81 -101.73 -46.47
C THR A 136 -36.09 -102.27 -45.82
N PRO A 137 -37.22 -102.21 -46.52
CA PRO A 137 -38.21 -103.29 -46.49
C PRO A 137 -38.38 -103.96 -47.86
N LEU A 138 -38.89 -105.19 -47.83
CA LEU A 138 -39.03 -106.08 -48.99
C LEU A 138 -40.41 -105.93 -49.67
N SER A 139 -40.43 -106.28 -50.97
CA SER A 139 -41.64 -106.54 -51.76
C SER A 139 -42.49 -107.70 -51.23
N TYR A 140 -43.83 -107.55 -51.20
CA TYR A 140 -44.84 -108.56 -51.60
C TYR A 140 -46.27 -107.96 -51.47
N GLU A 141 -47.01 -107.73 -52.56
CA GLU A 141 -47.96 -108.62 -53.28
C GLU A 141 -49.40 -108.67 -52.68
N TYR A 142 -50.41 -108.75 -53.57
CA TYR A 142 -51.84 -108.59 -53.30
C TYR A 142 -52.50 -109.74 -52.49
N GLY A 143 -53.67 -109.45 -51.91
CA GLY A 143 -54.47 -110.40 -51.13
C GLY A 143 -56.00 -110.30 -51.32
N LEU A 144 -56.50 -110.30 -52.55
CA LEU A 144 -57.95 -110.42 -52.82
C LEU A 144 -58.41 -111.88 -52.81
N GLY A 145 -59.44 -112.20 -52.00
CA GLY A 145 -59.84 -113.57 -51.68
C GLY A 145 -61.35 -113.83 -51.77
N GLN A 146 -61.84 -113.97 -53.00
CA GLN A 146 -62.97 -114.81 -53.46
C GLN A 146 -64.20 -115.03 -52.53
N PHE A 147 -65.38 -114.61 -53.01
CA PHE A 147 -66.65 -115.33 -52.80
C PHE A 147 -66.95 -116.22 -54.02
N ASP A 148 -67.82 -117.22 -53.86
CA ASP A 148 -67.77 -118.49 -54.62
C ASP A 148 -69.12 -118.92 -55.26
N GLN A 149 -69.08 -119.50 -56.48
CA GLN A 149 -70.17 -120.11 -57.30
C GLN A 149 -71.32 -119.15 -57.75
N VAL A 150 -72.03 -119.29 -58.89
CA VAL A 150 -72.63 -120.48 -59.58
C VAL A 150 -72.83 -120.29 -61.11
N GLU A 151 -72.22 -121.17 -61.92
CA GLU A 151 -72.76 -121.98 -63.06
C GLU A 151 -73.76 -121.47 -64.17
N PHE A 152 -73.25 -121.34 -65.43
CA PHE A 152 -73.83 -121.65 -66.79
C PHE A 152 -75.13 -120.97 -67.34
N PRO A 153 -75.42 -120.96 -68.69
CA PRO A 153 -74.92 -121.82 -69.80
C PRO A 153 -74.47 -121.15 -71.14
N GLU A 154 -74.26 -121.97 -72.18
CA GLU A 154 -73.65 -121.70 -73.51
C GLU A 154 -74.64 -121.27 -74.64
N ASP A 155 -74.08 -120.94 -75.82
CA ASP A 155 -74.68 -120.77 -77.17
C ASP A 155 -75.64 -119.56 -77.43
N THR A 156 -75.57 -118.79 -78.54
CA THR A 156 -74.76 -118.86 -79.79
C THR A 156 -74.53 -117.46 -80.42
N PHE A 157 -73.39 -117.30 -81.11
CA PHE A 157 -72.98 -116.31 -82.13
C PHE A 157 -74.02 -115.35 -82.77
N LEU A 158 -73.59 -114.08 -82.97
CA LEU A 158 -73.42 -113.49 -84.32
C LEU A 158 -72.38 -112.34 -84.30
N ASP A 159 -71.86 -111.97 -85.46
CA ASP A 159 -70.61 -111.22 -85.69
C ASP A 159 -70.85 -109.84 -86.35
N GLN A 160 -70.29 -108.77 -85.75
CA GLN A 160 -69.89 -107.48 -86.35
C GLN A 160 -68.67 -106.95 -85.58
N ALA A 161 -67.90 -106.04 -86.18
CA ALA A 161 -66.57 -105.63 -85.70
C ALA A 161 -66.59 -104.59 -84.56
N GLU A 162 -65.48 -104.53 -83.82
CA GLU A 162 -65.09 -103.39 -82.98
C GLU A 162 -64.83 -102.15 -83.86
N GLU A 163 -64.95 -100.94 -83.30
CA GLU A 163 -64.58 -99.67 -83.95
C GLU A 163 -63.36 -99.05 -83.25
N ASP A 164 -62.55 -98.37 -84.05
CA ASP A 164 -61.25 -97.74 -83.79
C ASP A 164 -61.37 -96.51 -82.84
N SER A 165 -60.42 -96.24 -81.94
CA SER A 165 -60.63 -95.32 -80.79
C SER A 165 -59.51 -94.30 -80.50
N ILE A 166 -59.68 -93.07 -81.02
CA ILE A 166 -58.77 -91.92 -80.81
C ILE A 166 -58.58 -91.61 -79.30
N PRO A 167 -57.34 -91.45 -78.81
CA PRO A 167 -57.05 -91.26 -77.40
C PRO A 167 -57.25 -89.81 -76.96
N THR A 168 -57.42 -89.58 -75.66
CA THR A 168 -57.61 -88.25 -75.07
C THR A 168 -56.71 -88.03 -73.86
N VAL A 169 -56.40 -86.75 -73.59
CA VAL A 169 -55.61 -86.33 -72.44
C VAL A 169 -56.19 -85.06 -71.82
N THR A 170 -56.17 -84.97 -70.48
CA THR A 170 -56.49 -83.76 -69.70
C THR A 170 -55.52 -83.64 -68.52
N THR A 171 -55.29 -82.43 -68.01
CA THR A 171 -54.49 -82.21 -66.80
C THR A 171 -55.29 -82.49 -65.53
N LEU A 172 -54.57 -82.87 -64.47
CA LEU A 172 -55.06 -83.01 -63.10
C LEU A 172 -53.97 -82.56 -62.12
N ASP A 173 -54.24 -81.46 -61.43
CA ASP A 173 -53.64 -81.07 -60.16
C ASP A 173 -53.76 -82.24 -59.13
N LEU A 174 -52.64 -82.61 -58.48
CA LEU A 174 -52.60 -83.70 -57.49
C LEU A 174 -52.25 -83.27 -56.07
N ASP A 175 -51.57 -82.15 -55.86
CA ASP A 175 -51.22 -81.64 -54.52
C ASP A 175 -52.24 -80.62 -53.98
N GLY A 176 -53.03 -80.01 -54.86
CA GLY A 176 -54.10 -79.07 -54.55
C GLY A 176 -53.68 -77.61 -54.54
N ASP A 177 -52.51 -77.25 -55.10
CA ASP A 177 -52.05 -75.86 -55.20
C ASP A 177 -52.67 -75.10 -56.39
N GLY A 178 -53.30 -75.81 -57.34
CA GLY A 178 -53.93 -75.22 -58.52
C GLY A 178 -52.95 -74.93 -59.66
N ASP A 179 -51.90 -75.75 -59.81
CA ASP A 179 -50.80 -75.59 -60.77
C ASP A 179 -50.05 -74.24 -60.54
N THR A 180 -49.73 -73.89 -59.29
CA THR A 180 -49.27 -72.53 -58.89
C THR A 180 -47.91 -72.49 -58.16
N VAL A 181 -47.04 -71.55 -58.55
CA VAL A 181 -45.72 -71.25 -57.93
C VAL A 181 -45.59 -69.77 -57.54
N TRP A 182 -44.49 -69.42 -56.87
CA TRP A 182 -44.23 -68.07 -56.32
C TRP A 182 -42.81 -67.58 -56.62
N GLU A 183 -42.68 -66.31 -57.01
CA GLU A 183 -41.41 -65.59 -57.24
C GLU A 183 -40.56 -65.51 -55.95
N SER A 184 -41.21 -65.23 -54.81
CA SER A 184 -40.61 -65.17 -53.45
C SER A 184 -39.90 -66.44 -52.96
N ALA A 185 -39.90 -67.53 -53.74
CA ALA A 185 -39.16 -68.75 -53.48
C ALA A 185 -37.83 -68.86 -54.26
N LEU A 186 -37.49 -67.86 -55.09
CA LEU A 186 -36.24 -67.72 -55.83
C LEU A 186 -35.11 -67.14 -54.95
N GLU A 187 -33.86 -67.13 -55.45
CA GLU A 187 -32.66 -66.83 -54.63
C GLU A 187 -32.57 -65.37 -54.13
N GLN A 188 -33.27 -64.42 -54.79
CA GLN A 188 -33.32 -63.00 -54.39
C GLN A 188 -34.69 -62.57 -53.82
N GLY A 189 -35.71 -63.43 -53.89
CA GLY A 189 -37.08 -63.10 -53.49
C GLY A 189 -37.25 -62.90 -51.99
N SER A 190 -38.30 -62.17 -51.62
CA SER A 190 -38.72 -61.79 -50.26
C SER A 190 -38.95 -62.94 -49.26
N GLY A 191 -38.87 -64.21 -49.69
CA GLY A 191 -38.89 -65.38 -48.81
C GLY A 191 -40.30 -65.88 -48.48
N GLY A 192 -40.92 -66.57 -49.43
CA GLY A 192 -42.30 -67.06 -49.31
C GLY A 192 -42.62 -68.25 -50.22
N GLY A 193 -43.91 -68.60 -50.24
CA GLY A 193 -44.49 -69.49 -51.25
C GLY A 193 -43.84 -70.87 -51.43
N VAL A 194 -43.86 -71.34 -52.68
CA VAL A 194 -43.12 -72.52 -53.18
C VAL A 194 -42.74 -72.30 -54.65
N ALA A 195 -41.52 -72.69 -55.02
CA ALA A 195 -41.05 -72.67 -56.41
C ALA A 195 -41.49 -73.92 -57.23
N THR A 196 -42.27 -74.84 -56.64
CA THR A 196 -42.55 -76.17 -57.24
C THR A 196 -44.00 -76.60 -57.03
N THR A 197 -44.65 -77.06 -58.11
CA THR A 197 -46.02 -77.60 -58.16
C THR A 197 -46.02 -78.96 -58.89
N SER A 198 -47.01 -79.84 -58.62
CA SER A 198 -47.03 -81.21 -59.15
C SER A 198 -48.42 -81.81 -59.45
N GLY A 199 -48.50 -82.57 -60.53
CA GLY A 199 -49.75 -83.16 -60.99
C GLY A 199 -49.57 -84.40 -61.85
N ALA A 200 -50.62 -84.75 -62.59
CA ALA A 200 -50.56 -85.79 -63.61
C ALA A 200 -51.42 -85.47 -64.84
N PHE A 201 -51.10 -86.12 -65.95
CA PHE A 201 -51.96 -86.18 -67.12
C PHE A 201 -52.92 -87.36 -66.96
N GLN A 202 -54.22 -87.07 -66.91
CA GLN A 202 -55.26 -88.08 -67.08
C GLN A 202 -55.33 -88.44 -68.56
N ILE A 203 -55.09 -89.72 -68.86
CA ILE A 203 -55.00 -90.25 -70.22
C ILE A 203 -56.05 -91.36 -70.36
N ASP A 204 -56.86 -91.30 -71.42
CA ASP A 204 -57.83 -92.33 -71.77
C ASP A 204 -57.61 -92.75 -73.23
N THR A 205 -57.12 -93.98 -73.40
CA THR A 205 -56.84 -94.64 -74.69
C THR A 205 -57.96 -95.60 -75.11
N GLY A 206 -59.15 -95.54 -74.48
CA GLY A 206 -60.32 -96.30 -74.90
C GLY A 206 -60.16 -97.82 -74.75
N SER A 207 -59.86 -98.50 -75.85
CA SER A 207 -59.61 -99.96 -75.90
C SER A 207 -58.14 -100.35 -75.83
N ASP A 208 -57.23 -99.39 -75.98
CA ASP A 208 -55.91 -99.61 -76.60
C ASP A 208 -54.76 -99.21 -75.62
N GLU A 209 -53.51 -99.60 -75.87
CA GLU A 209 -52.40 -99.36 -74.92
C GLU A 209 -51.65 -98.03 -75.22
N LEU A 210 -51.31 -97.25 -74.19
CA LEU A 210 -50.53 -96.02 -74.33
C LEU A 210 -49.10 -96.30 -74.80
N ALA A 211 -48.72 -95.80 -75.98
CA ALA A 211 -47.37 -95.97 -76.53
C ALA A 211 -46.44 -94.78 -76.29
N LEU A 212 -46.96 -93.55 -76.26
CA LEU A 212 -46.15 -92.34 -76.09
C LEU A 212 -46.92 -91.17 -75.47
N ILE A 213 -46.22 -90.40 -74.62
CA ILE A 213 -46.59 -89.04 -74.22
C ILE A 213 -45.60 -88.08 -74.88
N GLU A 214 -46.08 -87.00 -75.49
CA GLU A 214 -45.25 -85.90 -75.97
C GLU A 214 -45.69 -84.58 -75.33
N VAL A 215 -44.71 -83.76 -74.91
CA VAL A 215 -44.95 -82.43 -74.34
C VAL A 215 -44.14 -81.39 -75.11
N GLN A 216 -44.72 -80.22 -75.34
CA GLN A 216 -44.11 -79.16 -76.14
C GLN A 216 -43.18 -78.26 -75.29
N ASP A 217 -41.94 -78.07 -75.72
CA ASP A 217 -40.99 -77.11 -75.12
C ASP A 217 -41.32 -75.65 -75.50
N ALA A 218 -40.73 -74.67 -74.79
CA ALA A 218 -40.93 -73.24 -75.08
C ALA A 218 -40.48 -72.80 -76.49
N ALA A 219 -39.64 -73.60 -77.17
CA ALA A 219 -39.25 -73.39 -78.56
C ALA A 219 -40.24 -74.03 -79.58
N GLY A 220 -41.31 -74.67 -79.10
CA GLY A 220 -42.38 -75.27 -79.90
C GLY A 220 -42.11 -76.70 -80.38
N ASN A 221 -41.08 -77.39 -79.87
CA ASN A 221 -40.76 -78.77 -80.26
C ASN A 221 -41.46 -79.78 -79.35
N TRP A 222 -41.93 -80.89 -79.93
CA TRP A 222 -42.50 -82.00 -79.17
C TRP A 222 -41.38 -82.90 -78.61
N VAL A 223 -41.33 -83.02 -77.28
CA VAL A 223 -40.38 -83.82 -76.51
C VAL A 223 -41.04 -85.14 -76.12
N ALA A 224 -40.45 -86.26 -76.58
CA ALA A 224 -40.95 -87.60 -76.37
C ALA A 224 -40.56 -88.16 -74.99
N ILE A 225 -41.54 -88.28 -74.08
CA ILE A 225 -41.34 -88.73 -72.70
C ILE A 225 -41.08 -90.25 -72.70
N SER A 226 -39.80 -90.61 -72.60
CA SER A 226 -39.33 -92.00 -72.78
C SER A 226 -38.53 -92.55 -71.59
N ALA A 227 -38.35 -91.75 -70.54
CA ALA A 227 -37.80 -92.12 -69.24
C ALA A 227 -38.45 -91.29 -68.13
N GLY A 228 -38.42 -91.79 -66.88
CA GLY A 228 -38.82 -91.00 -65.72
C GLY A 228 -37.90 -89.80 -65.51
N GLY A 229 -38.46 -88.64 -65.16
CA GLY A 229 -37.73 -87.38 -65.05
C GLY A 229 -37.24 -86.85 -66.41
N THR A 230 -38.06 -86.93 -67.46
CA THR A 230 -37.75 -86.26 -68.74
C THR A 230 -38.05 -84.77 -68.58
N GLU A 231 -37.00 -83.95 -68.53
CA GLU A 231 -37.11 -82.48 -68.45
C GLU A 231 -37.57 -81.88 -69.79
N VAL A 232 -38.54 -80.96 -69.71
CA VAL A 232 -39.05 -80.12 -70.77
C VAL A 232 -38.81 -78.67 -70.35
N GLN A 233 -38.05 -77.94 -71.16
CA GLN A 233 -37.61 -76.59 -70.83
C GLN A 233 -38.72 -75.58 -71.17
N GLY A 234 -39.13 -74.82 -70.16
CA GLY A 234 -40.04 -73.69 -70.30
C GLY A 234 -39.31 -72.38 -70.59
N THR A 235 -39.94 -71.28 -70.20
CA THR A 235 -39.47 -69.90 -70.32
C THR A 235 -38.96 -69.39 -68.97
N TYR A 236 -39.65 -69.72 -67.89
CA TYR A 236 -39.38 -69.29 -66.51
C TYR A 236 -39.02 -70.47 -65.59
N GLY A 237 -39.31 -71.70 -66.03
CA GLY A 237 -39.01 -72.91 -65.26
C GLY A 237 -38.91 -74.19 -66.08
N VAL A 238 -38.78 -75.32 -65.39
CA VAL A 238 -38.55 -76.64 -65.98
C VAL A 238 -39.66 -77.61 -65.57
N LEU A 239 -40.29 -78.26 -66.54
CA LEU A 239 -41.28 -79.32 -66.30
C LEU A 239 -40.62 -80.70 -66.45
N SER A 240 -40.48 -81.43 -65.35
CA SER A 240 -40.02 -82.83 -65.34
C SER A 240 -41.23 -83.77 -65.44
N VAL A 241 -41.25 -84.66 -66.44
CA VAL A 241 -42.40 -85.54 -66.75
C VAL A 241 -41.99 -87.02 -66.73
N ASN A 242 -42.87 -87.88 -66.21
CA ASN A 242 -42.72 -89.34 -66.17
C ASN A 242 -43.61 -90.05 -67.22
N PRO A 243 -43.21 -91.25 -67.71
CA PRO A 243 -44.02 -92.04 -68.64
C PRO A 243 -45.35 -92.58 -68.09
N ASP A 244 -45.62 -92.43 -66.79
CA ASP A 244 -46.92 -92.73 -66.18
C ASP A 244 -47.89 -91.53 -66.16
N GLY A 245 -47.46 -90.40 -66.76
CA GLY A 245 -48.23 -89.15 -66.84
C GLY A 245 -48.01 -88.22 -65.65
N SER A 246 -47.32 -88.63 -64.57
CA SER A 246 -47.00 -87.71 -63.47
C SER A 246 -45.94 -86.68 -63.85
N TRP A 247 -46.06 -85.46 -63.33
CA TRP A 247 -45.16 -84.35 -63.64
C TRP A 247 -44.91 -83.44 -62.43
N THR A 248 -43.79 -82.72 -62.48
CA THR A 248 -43.37 -81.72 -61.47
C THR A 248 -42.78 -80.51 -62.20
N TYR A 249 -43.27 -79.30 -61.92
CA TYR A 249 -42.68 -78.06 -62.40
C TYR A 249 -41.74 -77.45 -61.34
N THR A 250 -40.77 -76.66 -61.78
CA THR A 250 -39.89 -75.87 -60.90
C THR A 250 -39.58 -74.53 -61.57
N LEU A 251 -39.96 -73.44 -60.91
CA LEU A 251 -39.61 -72.07 -61.28
C LEU A 251 -38.10 -71.84 -61.06
N THR A 252 -37.46 -71.09 -61.95
CA THR A 252 -36.00 -70.85 -61.91
C THR A 252 -35.58 -69.43 -62.28
N GLU A 253 -36.42 -68.69 -63.00
CA GLU A 253 -36.20 -67.30 -63.42
C GLU A 253 -37.50 -66.52 -63.13
N PRO A 254 -37.43 -65.21 -62.78
CA PRO A 254 -38.60 -64.39 -62.50
C PRO A 254 -39.38 -63.98 -63.77
N LEU A 255 -40.58 -63.41 -63.59
CA LEU A 255 -41.49 -62.97 -64.66
C LEU A 255 -42.08 -61.57 -64.40
N ASP A 256 -41.85 -60.61 -65.30
CA ASP A 256 -42.48 -59.28 -65.30
C ASP A 256 -44.01 -59.36 -65.03
N HIS A 257 -44.46 -58.90 -63.87
CA HIS A 257 -45.87 -58.85 -63.48
C HIS A 257 -46.57 -57.54 -63.96
N PRO A 258 -47.89 -57.57 -64.25
CA PRO A 258 -48.61 -56.47 -64.88
C PRO A 258 -49.24 -55.40 -63.96
N LEU A 259 -49.22 -55.54 -62.62
CA LEU A 259 -49.97 -54.68 -61.69
C LEU A 259 -49.15 -53.81 -60.71
N ALA A 260 -47.84 -53.65 -60.87
CA ALA A 260 -46.97 -52.64 -60.23
C ALA A 260 -47.55 -51.92 -58.98
N GLY A 261 -47.27 -52.51 -57.82
CA GLY A 261 -47.70 -52.15 -56.47
C GLY A 261 -48.61 -53.19 -55.78
N GLU A 262 -48.66 -54.46 -56.22
CA GLU A 262 -49.67 -55.47 -55.84
C GLU A 262 -49.14 -56.93 -55.74
N THR A 263 -48.02 -57.16 -55.03
CA THR A 263 -47.46 -58.51 -54.73
C THR A 263 -48.45 -59.65 -54.37
N GLY A 264 -47.99 -60.90 -54.55
CA GLY A 264 -48.62 -62.10 -53.99
C GLY A 264 -49.92 -62.49 -54.67
N THR A 265 -50.94 -62.95 -53.93
CA THR A 265 -52.22 -63.38 -54.55
C THR A 265 -53.07 -62.24 -55.14
N SER A 266 -52.58 -60.99 -55.11
CA SER A 266 -53.18 -59.86 -55.84
C SER A 266 -52.77 -59.90 -57.32
N ASP A 267 -51.48 -60.04 -57.62
CA ASP A 267 -51.00 -60.33 -58.97
C ASP A 267 -50.59 -61.80 -59.15
N GLN A 268 -51.46 -62.54 -59.86
CA GLN A 268 -51.21 -63.90 -60.30
C GLN A 268 -51.43 -63.99 -61.81
N VAL A 269 -50.37 -64.34 -62.54
CA VAL A 269 -50.40 -64.47 -64.00
C VAL A 269 -50.23 -65.94 -64.44
N PRO A 270 -50.93 -66.38 -65.49
CA PRO A 270 -50.60 -67.63 -66.18
C PRO A 270 -49.26 -67.47 -66.95
N GLY A 271 -48.15 -67.65 -66.25
CA GLY A 271 -46.81 -67.32 -66.74
C GLY A 271 -46.21 -68.33 -67.72
N GLU A 272 -46.50 -69.62 -67.55
CA GLU A 272 -45.92 -70.71 -68.35
C GLU A 272 -47.01 -71.67 -68.84
N ALA A 273 -46.90 -72.19 -70.07
CA ALA A 273 -47.88 -73.14 -70.60
C ALA A 273 -47.27 -74.20 -71.52
N PHE A 274 -47.51 -75.48 -71.18
CA PHE A 274 -47.01 -76.65 -71.91
C PHE A 274 -48.16 -77.35 -72.65
N ALA A 275 -48.04 -77.54 -73.97
CA ALA A 275 -48.97 -78.35 -74.74
C ALA A 275 -48.62 -79.84 -74.62
N VAL A 276 -49.61 -80.70 -74.39
CA VAL A 276 -49.43 -82.13 -74.08
C VAL A 276 -50.31 -82.98 -75.00
N ARG A 277 -49.76 -84.02 -75.63
CA ARG A 277 -50.53 -84.99 -76.41
C ARG A 277 -50.06 -86.42 -76.16
N VAL A 278 -50.90 -87.39 -76.54
CA VAL A 278 -50.61 -88.81 -76.40
C VAL A 278 -50.80 -89.58 -77.71
N THR A 279 -50.21 -90.77 -77.78
CA THR A 279 -50.33 -91.72 -78.89
C THR A 279 -50.45 -93.14 -78.35
N ASP A 280 -51.39 -93.91 -78.90
CA ASP A 280 -51.66 -95.32 -78.59
C ASP A 280 -50.77 -96.31 -79.40
N ASP A 281 -51.01 -97.61 -79.26
CA ASP A 281 -50.16 -98.67 -79.82
C ASP A 281 -50.43 -99.03 -81.30
N ASP A 282 -51.50 -98.54 -81.92
CA ASP A 282 -51.72 -98.68 -83.36
C ASP A 282 -51.52 -97.38 -84.17
N GLY A 283 -51.60 -96.21 -83.53
CA GLY A 283 -50.89 -94.98 -83.88
C GLY A 283 -51.73 -93.71 -84.01
N ASP A 284 -52.94 -93.67 -83.46
CA ASP A 284 -53.75 -92.45 -83.42
C ASP A 284 -53.29 -91.50 -82.30
N VAL A 285 -53.61 -90.21 -82.47
CA VAL A 285 -52.98 -89.12 -81.70
C VAL A 285 -54.05 -88.18 -81.16
N SER A 286 -53.96 -87.84 -79.86
CA SER A 286 -54.92 -86.94 -79.22
C SER A 286 -54.84 -85.50 -79.77
N ASP A 287 -55.96 -84.79 -79.70
CA ASP A 287 -55.90 -83.32 -79.65
C ASP A 287 -55.04 -82.90 -78.43
N PRO A 288 -54.23 -81.83 -78.51
CA PRO A 288 -53.42 -81.40 -77.36
C PRO A 288 -54.24 -80.81 -76.21
N ALA A 289 -53.92 -81.23 -74.99
CA ALA A 289 -54.24 -80.48 -73.78
C ALA A 289 -53.20 -79.37 -73.53
N THR A 290 -53.49 -78.49 -72.57
CA THR A 290 -52.56 -77.48 -72.07
C THR A 290 -52.47 -77.58 -70.56
N LEU A 291 -51.27 -77.80 -70.04
CA LEU A 291 -50.90 -77.47 -68.66
C LEU A 291 -50.54 -75.98 -68.63
N ALA A 292 -51.06 -75.24 -67.67
CA ALA A 292 -50.76 -73.82 -67.49
C ALA A 292 -50.35 -73.62 -66.03
N ILE A 293 -49.13 -73.14 -65.82
CA ILE A 293 -48.62 -72.82 -64.49
C ILE A 293 -48.95 -71.36 -64.20
N THR A 294 -49.51 -71.11 -63.02
CA THR A 294 -49.71 -69.75 -62.49
C THR A 294 -48.48 -69.36 -61.69
N ILE A 295 -47.94 -68.18 -61.97
CA ILE A 295 -46.85 -67.56 -61.23
C ILE A 295 -47.45 -66.48 -60.33
N THR A 296 -46.94 -66.36 -59.11
CA THR A 296 -47.46 -65.51 -58.04
C THR A 296 -46.37 -64.56 -57.59
N ASP A 297 -46.71 -63.28 -57.62
CA ASP A 297 -45.75 -62.19 -57.56
C ASP A 297 -45.05 -62.04 -56.19
N ASP A 298 -43.92 -61.34 -56.19
CA ASP A 298 -43.25 -60.85 -54.99
C ASP A 298 -42.69 -59.43 -55.20
N GLY A 299 -41.79 -58.94 -54.36
CA GLY A 299 -41.34 -57.55 -54.47
C GLY A 299 -40.49 -57.12 -53.27
N PRO A 300 -40.02 -55.86 -53.24
CA PRO A 300 -39.08 -55.39 -52.24
C PRO A 300 -39.70 -55.31 -50.84
N GLU A 301 -38.91 -55.65 -49.83
CA GLU A 301 -39.19 -55.34 -48.42
C GLU A 301 -38.14 -54.35 -47.92
N ALA A 302 -38.53 -53.08 -47.81
CA ALA A 302 -37.70 -52.03 -47.23
C ALA A 302 -37.81 -52.01 -45.71
N VAL A 303 -36.69 -51.95 -44.99
CA VAL A 303 -36.61 -52.09 -43.53
C VAL A 303 -36.20 -50.77 -42.88
N ALA A 304 -36.72 -50.48 -41.68
CA ALA A 304 -36.46 -49.20 -41.01
C ALA A 304 -35.04 -49.12 -40.41
N ASP A 305 -34.35 -48.02 -40.70
CA ASP A 305 -32.95 -47.79 -40.35
C ASP A 305 -32.80 -46.83 -39.17
N ALA A 306 -31.75 -47.04 -38.38
CA ALA A 306 -31.37 -46.15 -37.29
C ALA A 306 -29.86 -45.88 -37.31
N VAL A 307 -29.49 -44.62 -37.50
CA VAL A 307 -28.15 -44.11 -37.22
C VAL A 307 -28.10 -43.74 -35.73
N GLY A 308 -26.89 -43.70 -35.17
CA GLY A 308 -26.67 -43.11 -33.85
C GLY A 308 -26.82 -41.59 -33.84
N GLU A 309 -26.36 -41.00 -32.75
CA GLU A 309 -26.07 -39.57 -32.68
C GLU A 309 -24.93 -39.20 -33.64
N ILE A 310 -25.11 -38.12 -34.39
CA ILE A 310 -24.04 -37.47 -35.18
C ILE A 310 -23.68 -36.13 -34.55
N ALA A 311 -22.47 -35.64 -34.81
CA ALA A 311 -22.09 -34.30 -34.41
C ALA A 311 -22.97 -33.24 -35.10
N GLU A 312 -23.12 -32.09 -34.44
CA GLU A 312 -23.58 -30.83 -35.06
C GLU A 312 -22.80 -30.52 -36.35
N ASP A 313 -23.44 -29.80 -37.28
CA ASP A 313 -22.92 -29.36 -38.60
C ASP A 313 -22.21 -30.42 -39.47
N SER A 314 -22.38 -31.69 -39.14
CA SER A 314 -21.69 -32.80 -39.77
C SER A 314 -22.48 -33.43 -40.92
N SER A 315 -21.84 -34.37 -41.60
CA SER A 315 -22.46 -35.23 -42.61
C SER A 315 -22.10 -36.69 -42.38
N VAL A 316 -23.03 -37.59 -42.73
CA VAL A 316 -22.89 -39.03 -42.54
C VAL A 316 -23.45 -39.77 -43.74
N ASP A 317 -22.73 -40.80 -44.20
CA ASP A 317 -23.22 -41.74 -45.21
C ASP A 317 -23.95 -42.91 -44.56
N ILE A 318 -25.15 -43.20 -45.06
CA ILE A 318 -26.10 -44.15 -44.50
C ILE A 318 -26.42 -45.21 -45.56
N ASP A 319 -25.90 -46.43 -45.38
CA ASP A 319 -26.29 -47.59 -46.18
C ASP A 319 -27.64 -48.13 -45.67
N VAL A 320 -28.70 -47.89 -46.44
CA VAL A 320 -30.05 -48.40 -46.14
C VAL A 320 -30.30 -49.78 -46.75
N PHE A 321 -29.54 -50.16 -47.79
CA PHE A 321 -29.78 -51.41 -48.52
C PHE A 321 -29.22 -52.64 -47.79
N ALA A 322 -28.53 -52.45 -46.67
CA ALA A 322 -27.87 -53.50 -45.88
C ALA A 322 -28.83 -54.43 -45.12
N ASN A 323 -30.08 -54.02 -44.90
CA ASN A 323 -31.14 -54.81 -44.23
C ASN A 323 -32.37 -55.08 -45.11
N ASP A 324 -32.41 -54.50 -46.31
CA ASP A 324 -33.48 -54.59 -47.30
C ASP A 324 -33.52 -55.93 -48.05
N THR A 325 -34.67 -56.23 -48.66
CA THR A 325 -34.83 -57.34 -49.61
C THR A 325 -35.35 -56.82 -50.94
N ALA A 326 -34.84 -57.34 -52.07
CA ALA A 326 -34.91 -56.66 -53.37
C ALA A 326 -36.03 -57.11 -54.33
N GLY A 327 -36.80 -58.16 -54.00
CA GLY A 327 -37.64 -58.88 -54.96
C GLY A 327 -36.83 -59.89 -55.80
N ALA A 328 -37.50 -60.87 -56.43
CA ALA A 328 -36.82 -61.88 -57.23
C ALA A 328 -36.19 -61.35 -58.53
N ASP A 329 -36.80 -60.30 -59.10
CA ASP A 329 -36.38 -59.55 -60.29
C ASP A 329 -35.28 -58.50 -59.99
N GLY A 330 -35.44 -57.76 -58.89
CA GLY A 330 -34.41 -56.95 -58.24
C GLY A 330 -34.44 -55.44 -58.52
N VAL A 331 -34.03 -54.67 -57.50
CA VAL A 331 -33.93 -53.19 -57.52
C VAL A 331 -32.69 -52.70 -58.31
N ASP A 332 -32.88 -51.83 -59.30
CA ASP A 332 -31.79 -51.05 -59.92
C ASP A 332 -31.42 -49.87 -59.01
N LEU A 333 -30.30 -49.99 -58.26
CA LEU A 333 -29.80 -48.96 -57.33
C LEU A 333 -29.48 -47.58 -57.99
N THR A 334 -29.61 -47.42 -59.30
CA THR A 334 -29.47 -46.12 -59.98
C THR A 334 -30.79 -45.43 -60.31
N THR A 335 -31.94 -46.13 -60.23
CA THR A 335 -33.27 -45.56 -60.55
C THR A 335 -34.43 -46.05 -59.67
N GLY A 336 -34.29 -47.20 -59.03
CA GLY A 336 -35.27 -47.84 -58.15
C GLY A 336 -35.12 -47.49 -56.68
N VAL A 337 -34.38 -46.44 -56.34
CA VAL A 337 -34.28 -45.93 -54.95
C VAL A 337 -34.45 -44.42 -54.96
N ALA A 338 -35.33 -43.88 -54.11
CA ALA A 338 -35.63 -42.45 -54.07
C ALA A 338 -36.03 -41.96 -52.68
N VAL A 339 -35.72 -40.69 -52.38
CA VAL A 339 -36.26 -39.98 -51.21
C VAL A 339 -37.76 -39.72 -51.43
N ALA A 340 -38.60 -40.28 -50.56
CA ALA A 340 -40.05 -40.05 -50.56
C ALA A 340 -40.46 -38.86 -49.67
N THR A 341 -39.82 -38.71 -48.51
CA THR A 341 -39.99 -37.58 -47.59
C THR A 341 -38.60 -37.10 -47.15
N PRO A 342 -38.21 -35.84 -47.40
CA PRO A 342 -36.94 -35.30 -46.94
C PRO A 342 -36.94 -35.04 -45.42
N PRO A 343 -35.74 -34.92 -44.81
CA PRO A 343 -35.55 -34.51 -43.42
C PRO A 343 -36.07 -33.11 -43.11
N THR A 344 -36.08 -32.75 -41.82
CA THR A 344 -36.58 -31.45 -41.33
C THR A 344 -35.51 -30.54 -40.71
N LYS A 345 -34.40 -31.12 -40.24
CA LYS A 345 -33.25 -30.43 -39.62
C LYS A 345 -31.99 -30.49 -40.48
N GLY A 346 -31.91 -31.41 -41.44
CA GLY A 346 -30.83 -31.47 -42.43
C GLY A 346 -31.30 -31.50 -43.88
N SER A 347 -30.47 -32.10 -44.72
CA SER A 347 -30.75 -32.46 -46.12
C SER A 347 -30.18 -33.84 -46.44
N VAL A 348 -30.69 -34.50 -47.49
CA VAL A 348 -30.17 -35.80 -47.96
C VAL A 348 -29.91 -35.80 -49.46
N ALA A 349 -28.83 -36.46 -49.86
CA ALA A 349 -28.51 -36.81 -51.24
C ALA A 349 -28.43 -38.34 -51.36
N TYR A 350 -28.86 -38.89 -52.51
CA TYR A 350 -28.72 -40.31 -52.81
C TYR A 350 -27.50 -40.55 -53.71
N ASN A 351 -26.66 -41.51 -53.36
CA ASN A 351 -25.38 -41.74 -54.00
C ASN A 351 -25.43 -42.71 -55.20
N ASN A 352 -26.59 -43.36 -55.42
CA ASN A 352 -26.85 -44.29 -56.53
C ASN A 352 -26.11 -45.64 -56.41
N ASP A 353 -25.82 -46.04 -55.17
CA ASP A 353 -25.10 -47.27 -54.80
C ASP A 353 -25.71 -48.03 -53.61
N GLY A 354 -26.85 -47.57 -53.08
CA GLY A 354 -27.46 -48.04 -51.83
C GLY A 354 -27.37 -47.03 -50.68
N THR A 355 -26.46 -46.05 -50.75
CA THR A 355 -26.22 -45.10 -49.65
C THR A 355 -26.89 -43.72 -49.83
N PHE A 356 -27.25 -43.11 -48.71
CA PHE A 356 -27.68 -41.71 -48.61
C PHE A 356 -26.67 -40.90 -47.78
N THR A 357 -26.15 -39.80 -48.32
CA THR A 357 -25.45 -38.80 -47.51
C THR A 357 -26.48 -37.90 -46.84
N TYR A 358 -26.55 -37.90 -45.51
CA TYR A 358 -27.22 -36.88 -44.71
C TYR A 358 -26.24 -35.74 -44.40
N THR A 359 -26.74 -34.51 -44.28
CA THR A 359 -25.98 -33.34 -43.83
C THR A 359 -26.89 -32.48 -42.98
N ALA A 360 -26.47 -32.10 -41.77
CA ALA A 360 -27.20 -31.15 -40.94
C ALA A 360 -27.32 -29.78 -41.64
N ASN A 361 -28.28 -28.95 -41.22
CA ASN A 361 -28.19 -27.50 -41.46
C ASN A 361 -27.45 -26.86 -40.27
N PRO A 362 -26.82 -25.68 -40.43
CA PRO A 362 -26.33 -24.89 -39.31
C PRO A 362 -27.39 -24.63 -38.24
N GLY A 363 -27.03 -24.78 -36.96
CA GLY A 363 -27.91 -24.56 -35.80
C GLY A 363 -29.06 -25.58 -35.72
N ALA A 364 -28.73 -26.88 -35.65
CA ALA A 364 -29.70 -27.96 -35.86
C ALA A 364 -29.51 -29.17 -34.92
N GLU A 365 -29.90 -28.99 -33.67
CA GLU A 365 -29.86 -30.01 -32.61
C GLU A 365 -30.91 -31.14 -32.69
N GLY A 366 -30.58 -32.35 -32.20
CA GLY A 366 -31.50 -33.45 -31.83
C GLY A 366 -32.19 -34.24 -32.97
N ASP A 367 -33.18 -35.08 -32.62
CA ASP A 367 -33.85 -36.06 -33.52
C ASP A 367 -34.30 -35.51 -34.89
N ASP A 368 -33.97 -36.21 -35.98
CA ASP A 368 -34.54 -36.00 -37.32
C ASP A 368 -34.80 -37.33 -38.05
N SER A 369 -35.57 -37.29 -39.16
CA SER A 369 -35.87 -38.50 -39.93
C SER A 369 -36.27 -38.22 -41.37
N PHE A 370 -35.99 -39.17 -42.26
CA PHE A 370 -36.42 -39.13 -43.66
C PHE A 370 -36.95 -40.50 -44.09
N THR A 371 -37.68 -40.57 -45.21
CA THR A 371 -38.22 -41.83 -45.74
C THR A 371 -37.78 -42.06 -47.17
N TYR A 372 -37.31 -43.27 -47.49
CA TYR A 372 -36.97 -43.69 -48.85
C TYR A 372 -37.95 -44.75 -49.36
N THR A 373 -38.02 -44.88 -50.68
CA THR A 373 -38.82 -45.88 -51.39
C THR A 373 -37.89 -46.71 -52.28
N LEU A 374 -38.02 -48.04 -52.19
CA LEU A 374 -37.51 -49.00 -53.16
C LEU A 374 -38.53 -49.24 -54.26
N THR A 375 -38.05 -49.53 -55.47
CA THR A 375 -38.81 -49.99 -56.63
C THR A 375 -37.98 -51.01 -57.39
N ASP A 376 -38.57 -52.16 -57.72
CA ASP A 376 -37.96 -53.25 -58.49
C ASP A 376 -38.04 -53.00 -60.03
N ALA A 377 -37.99 -54.06 -60.84
CA ALA A 377 -37.88 -53.97 -62.30
C ALA A 377 -39.23 -53.90 -63.03
N ASP A 378 -40.32 -54.47 -62.48
CA ASP A 378 -41.66 -54.33 -63.07
C ASP A 378 -42.53 -53.24 -62.39
N GLY A 379 -42.24 -52.90 -61.12
CA GLY A 379 -42.64 -51.65 -60.48
C GLY A 379 -43.36 -51.76 -59.14
N ASP A 380 -43.24 -52.88 -58.42
CA ASP A 380 -43.69 -52.99 -57.03
C ASP A 380 -42.79 -52.13 -56.11
N THR A 381 -43.35 -51.65 -55.00
CA THR A 381 -42.71 -50.59 -54.20
C THR A 381 -42.80 -50.80 -52.70
N SER A 382 -41.67 -50.60 -52.02
CA SER A 382 -41.55 -50.68 -50.56
C SER A 382 -41.06 -49.35 -49.99
N THR A 383 -41.37 -49.01 -48.74
CA THR A 383 -41.02 -47.69 -48.17
C THR A 383 -40.74 -47.77 -46.67
N ALA A 384 -39.54 -47.34 -46.30
CA ALA A 384 -39.05 -47.36 -44.93
C ALA A 384 -38.66 -45.96 -44.43
N THR A 385 -38.25 -45.88 -43.17
CA THR A 385 -37.84 -44.64 -42.48
C THR A 385 -36.44 -44.80 -41.94
N VAL A 386 -35.60 -43.80 -42.18
CA VAL A 386 -34.30 -43.62 -41.53
C VAL A 386 -34.49 -42.63 -40.39
N THR A 387 -34.08 -43.01 -39.18
CA THR A 387 -34.04 -42.12 -38.01
C THR A 387 -32.61 -41.87 -37.55
N LEU A 388 -32.30 -40.65 -37.14
CA LEU A 388 -31.02 -40.23 -36.57
C LEU A 388 -31.25 -39.16 -35.49
N SER A 389 -30.22 -38.86 -34.72
CA SER A 389 -30.20 -37.68 -33.83
C SER A 389 -28.93 -36.89 -34.07
N ILE A 390 -29.00 -35.58 -33.87
CA ILE A 390 -27.85 -34.66 -33.95
C ILE A 390 -27.53 -34.24 -32.50
N ALA A 391 -26.26 -33.95 -32.19
CA ALA A 391 -25.86 -33.38 -30.91
C ALA A 391 -26.61 -32.05 -30.59
N GLU A 392 -26.57 -31.60 -29.33
CA GLU A 392 -27.09 -30.29 -28.93
C GLU A 392 -26.17 -29.17 -29.48
N ASP A 393 -26.71 -27.99 -29.81
CA ASP A 393 -25.97 -26.88 -30.46
C ASP A 393 -24.88 -26.26 -29.54
N SER A 394 -23.69 -26.00 -30.10
CA SER A 394 -22.57 -25.36 -29.43
C SER A 394 -22.66 -23.82 -29.31
N THR A 395 -23.53 -23.31 -28.44
CA THR A 395 -23.53 -21.88 -28.06
C THR A 395 -22.11 -21.40 -27.72
N PRO A 396 -21.62 -20.29 -28.32
CA PRO A 396 -20.23 -19.88 -28.20
C PRO A 396 -19.94 -19.29 -26.82
N THR A 397 -18.68 -19.37 -26.38
CA THR A 397 -18.24 -18.77 -25.12
C THR A 397 -17.10 -17.77 -25.34
N VAL A 398 -17.11 -16.71 -24.55
CA VAL A 398 -15.97 -15.80 -24.38
C VAL A 398 -15.65 -15.70 -22.89
N THR A 399 -14.37 -15.66 -22.56
CA THR A 399 -13.90 -15.31 -21.23
C THR A 399 -12.77 -14.29 -21.29
N THR A 400 -12.72 -13.47 -20.26
CA THR A 400 -11.70 -12.46 -19.97
C THR A 400 -10.83 -13.02 -18.84
N PRO A 401 -9.63 -13.54 -19.15
CA PRO A 401 -8.71 -13.98 -18.09
C PRO A 401 -8.31 -12.79 -17.23
N ASP A 402 -8.33 -12.99 -15.91
CA ASP A 402 -7.63 -12.15 -14.95
C ASP A 402 -6.11 -12.23 -15.24
N LEU A 403 -5.44 -11.09 -15.42
CA LEU A 403 -4.06 -11.01 -15.93
C LEU A 403 -3.02 -10.60 -14.87
N ASN A 404 -3.40 -10.40 -13.60
CA ASN A 404 -2.46 -10.02 -12.54
C ASN A 404 -1.44 -11.14 -12.20
N GLU A 405 -0.24 -10.87 -11.68
CA GLU A 405 0.41 -9.59 -11.34
C GLU A 405 0.83 -8.78 -12.60
N ASP A 406 0.54 -7.46 -12.62
CA ASP A 406 0.96 -6.45 -13.61
C ASP A 406 0.40 -6.57 -15.07
N GLY A 407 -0.60 -7.41 -15.35
CA GLY A 407 -1.09 -7.64 -16.74
C GLY A 407 -2.25 -6.77 -17.24
N ASP A 408 -3.14 -6.35 -16.35
CA ASP A 408 -4.39 -5.60 -16.61
C ASP A 408 -4.49 -4.29 -15.82
N THR A 409 -3.48 -3.98 -15.00
CA THR A 409 -3.40 -2.76 -14.18
C THR A 409 -2.72 -1.61 -14.93
N VAL A 410 -3.35 -0.43 -14.94
CA VAL A 410 -2.72 0.83 -15.36
C VAL A 410 -2.55 1.78 -14.18
N TRP A 411 -1.69 2.79 -14.37
CA TRP A 411 -1.23 3.69 -13.31
C TRP A 411 -1.36 5.14 -13.75
N GLU A 412 -2.06 5.96 -12.96
CA GLU A 412 -2.09 7.41 -13.17
C GLU A 412 -0.68 8.03 -13.04
N SER A 413 0.19 7.40 -12.26
CA SER A 413 1.58 7.80 -12.06
C SER A 413 2.46 7.72 -13.30
N ALA A 414 1.99 7.03 -14.34
CA ALA A 414 2.64 6.93 -15.64
C ALA A 414 2.12 7.99 -16.66
N LEU A 415 1.12 8.80 -16.29
CA LEU A 415 0.66 9.96 -17.07
C LEU A 415 1.72 11.06 -17.14
N ALA A 416 1.49 12.06 -18.01
CA ALA A 416 2.50 13.06 -18.36
C ALA A 416 2.88 14.03 -17.22
N ASP A 417 1.99 14.25 -16.26
CA ASP A 417 2.17 15.14 -15.11
C ASP A 417 2.27 14.37 -13.76
N GLY A 418 2.16 13.03 -13.78
CA GLY A 418 2.14 12.17 -12.58
C GLY A 418 3.49 11.99 -11.87
N SER A 419 3.45 11.43 -10.66
CA SER A 419 4.56 11.37 -9.71
C SER A 419 5.62 10.30 -10.05
N GLY A 420 5.25 9.26 -10.80
CA GLY A 420 6.10 8.10 -11.11
C GLY A 420 6.26 7.09 -9.97
N GLN A 421 5.38 7.12 -8.96
CA GLN A 421 5.28 6.09 -7.91
C GLN A 421 4.57 4.82 -8.43
N GLY A 422 4.65 3.69 -7.72
CA GLY A 422 4.02 2.41 -8.14
C GLY A 422 4.96 1.25 -8.48
N GLY A 423 6.27 1.50 -8.65
CA GLY A 423 7.29 0.46 -8.69
C GLY A 423 7.84 0.11 -10.08
N ALA A 424 7.86 -1.18 -10.43
CA ALA A 424 8.68 -1.70 -11.54
C ALA A 424 7.97 -1.74 -12.91
N ALA A 425 6.64 -1.70 -12.92
CA ALA A 425 5.80 -1.91 -14.11
C ALA A 425 4.79 -0.77 -14.34
N ILE A 426 5.06 0.44 -13.85
CA ILE A 426 4.18 1.60 -14.05
C ILE A 426 3.96 1.87 -15.55
N THR A 427 2.69 1.91 -15.96
CA THR A 427 2.28 1.98 -17.37
C THR A 427 0.91 2.61 -17.51
N THR A 428 0.68 3.35 -18.59
CA THR A 428 -0.65 3.80 -19.03
C THR A 428 -1.29 2.82 -20.02
N THR A 429 -0.59 1.75 -20.42
CA THR A 429 -1.01 0.81 -21.46
C THR A 429 -0.82 -0.65 -21.04
N VAL A 430 -1.85 -1.46 -21.22
CA VAL A 430 -1.87 -2.91 -20.98
C VAL A 430 -2.46 -3.64 -22.19
N THR A 431 -2.20 -4.94 -22.32
CA THR A 431 -2.56 -5.73 -23.52
C THR A 431 -2.91 -7.17 -23.18
N GLY A 432 -3.95 -7.72 -23.80
CA GLY A 432 -4.39 -9.10 -23.60
C GLY A 432 -5.08 -9.69 -24.84
N THR A 433 -5.73 -10.83 -24.63
CA THR A 433 -6.47 -11.58 -25.66
C THR A 433 -7.70 -12.24 -25.03
N PHE A 434 -8.89 -12.01 -25.57
CA PHE A 434 -10.09 -12.74 -25.16
C PHE A 434 -9.93 -14.23 -25.47
N GLN A 435 -10.38 -15.11 -24.57
CA GLN A 435 -10.41 -16.55 -24.84
C GLN A 435 -11.80 -16.89 -25.38
N ILE A 436 -11.86 -17.25 -26.67
CA ILE A 436 -13.09 -17.45 -27.43
C ILE A 436 -13.16 -18.92 -27.89
N THR A 437 -14.33 -19.55 -27.74
CA THR A 437 -14.59 -20.92 -28.21
C THR A 437 -15.96 -21.01 -28.88
N THR A 438 -16.02 -21.57 -30.09
CA THR A 438 -17.23 -21.70 -30.91
C THR A 438 -17.67 -23.16 -31.11
N GLY A 439 -17.20 -24.10 -30.29
CA GLY A 439 -17.51 -25.53 -30.44
C GLY A 439 -17.05 -26.09 -31.80
N ALA A 440 -17.98 -26.61 -32.60
CA ALA A 440 -17.73 -26.99 -33.99
C ALA A 440 -17.72 -25.82 -34.99
N ASP A 441 -18.29 -24.68 -34.60
CA ASP A 441 -18.58 -23.52 -35.44
C ASP A 441 -17.37 -22.57 -35.61
N THR A 442 -17.54 -21.54 -36.43
CA THR A 442 -16.52 -20.50 -36.70
C THR A 442 -16.99 -19.11 -36.28
N LEU A 443 -16.09 -18.30 -35.73
CA LEU A 443 -16.39 -16.93 -35.29
C LEU A 443 -16.79 -16.00 -36.47
N ASP A 444 -17.98 -15.40 -36.43
CA ASP A 444 -18.41 -14.32 -37.35
C ASP A 444 -18.10 -12.93 -36.76
N GLN A 445 -18.29 -12.74 -35.46
CA GLN A 445 -18.32 -11.41 -34.84
C GLN A 445 -17.83 -11.37 -33.39
N ILE A 446 -17.13 -10.29 -33.07
CA ILE A 446 -16.89 -9.82 -31.70
C ILE A 446 -17.64 -8.50 -31.52
N GLU A 447 -18.36 -8.34 -30.41
CA GLU A 447 -18.93 -7.08 -29.97
C GLU A 447 -18.42 -6.73 -28.56
N VAL A 448 -18.10 -5.45 -28.34
CA VAL A 448 -17.67 -4.92 -27.04
C VAL A 448 -18.51 -3.69 -26.68
N GLN A 449 -18.92 -3.58 -25.42
CA GLN A 449 -19.76 -2.48 -24.95
C GLN A 449 -18.91 -1.24 -24.58
N ASP A 450 -19.32 -0.05 -25.03
CA ASP A 450 -18.76 1.23 -24.58
C ASP A 450 -19.34 1.68 -23.23
N ALA A 451 -18.68 2.63 -22.55
CA ALA A 451 -19.14 3.21 -21.28
C ALA A 451 -20.53 3.89 -21.35
N ALA A 452 -21.06 4.16 -22.56
CA ALA A 452 -22.44 4.63 -22.73
C ALA A 452 -23.47 3.48 -22.79
N GLY A 453 -23.03 2.23 -22.66
CA GLY A 453 -23.85 1.01 -22.73
C GLY A 453 -24.14 0.54 -24.16
N THR A 454 -23.34 0.96 -25.15
CA THR A 454 -23.56 0.67 -26.57
C THR A 454 -22.63 -0.44 -27.05
N TRP A 455 -23.19 -1.50 -27.63
CA TRP A 455 -22.41 -2.55 -28.28
C TRP A 455 -21.76 -2.02 -29.57
N VAL A 456 -20.44 -2.20 -29.69
CA VAL A 456 -19.58 -1.81 -30.80
C VAL A 456 -19.06 -3.07 -31.49
N VAL A 457 -19.35 -3.21 -32.78
CA VAL A 457 -18.90 -4.34 -33.61
C VAL A 457 -17.43 -4.15 -34.02
N ILE A 458 -16.60 -5.15 -33.75
CA ILE A 458 -15.17 -5.15 -34.13
C ILE A 458 -15.04 -5.49 -35.62
N ALA A 459 -15.24 -4.50 -36.47
CA ALA A 459 -15.31 -4.67 -37.93
C ALA A 459 -13.96 -4.62 -38.66
N ALA A 460 -12.87 -4.30 -37.95
CA ALA A 460 -11.49 -4.30 -38.44
C ALA A 460 -10.50 -4.22 -37.27
N ASP A 461 -9.26 -4.62 -37.51
CA ASP A 461 -8.15 -4.47 -36.56
C ASP A 461 -7.92 -2.99 -36.20
N GLY A 462 -7.67 -2.71 -34.93
CA GLY A 462 -7.59 -1.38 -34.35
C GLY A 462 -8.93 -0.68 -34.16
N THR A 463 -10.00 -1.40 -33.80
CA THR A 463 -11.28 -0.77 -33.45
C THR A 463 -11.21 -0.16 -32.05
N GLU A 464 -11.46 1.15 -31.93
CA GLU A 464 -11.43 1.92 -30.67
C GLU A 464 -12.82 1.91 -29.97
N ILE A 465 -12.84 1.61 -28.66
CA ILE A 465 -14.00 1.64 -27.76
C ILE A 465 -13.68 2.61 -26.61
N SER A 466 -14.61 3.51 -26.28
CA SER A 466 -14.45 4.43 -25.13
C SER A 466 -14.82 3.71 -23.84
N GLY A 467 -13.88 3.67 -22.89
CA GLY A 467 -14.15 3.42 -21.48
C GLY A 467 -14.59 4.70 -20.77
N ASP A 468 -14.65 4.63 -19.44
CA ASP A 468 -14.88 5.78 -18.56
C ASP A 468 -13.56 6.56 -18.29
N TYR A 469 -12.41 5.87 -18.18
CA TYR A 469 -11.10 6.48 -17.88
C TYR A 469 -10.10 6.39 -19.06
N GLY A 470 -10.33 5.48 -20.00
CA GLY A 470 -9.42 5.24 -21.12
C GLY A 470 -10.08 4.80 -22.42
N THR A 471 -9.26 4.28 -23.33
CA THR A 471 -9.69 3.74 -24.62
C THR A 471 -9.19 2.31 -24.75
N LEU A 472 -10.12 1.36 -24.91
CA LEU A 472 -9.81 -0.01 -25.31
C LEU A 472 -9.73 -0.07 -26.84
N THR A 473 -8.73 -0.75 -27.36
CA THR A 473 -8.57 -1.03 -28.80
C THR A 473 -8.58 -2.54 -29.01
N VAL A 474 -9.40 -3.04 -29.92
CA VAL A 474 -9.62 -4.49 -30.14
C VAL A 474 -9.42 -4.86 -31.61
N ASP A 475 -8.78 -6.00 -31.83
CA ASP A 475 -8.49 -6.61 -33.13
C ASP A 475 -9.46 -7.75 -33.48
N THR A 476 -9.55 -8.13 -34.75
CA THR A 476 -10.54 -9.13 -35.21
C THR A 476 -10.25 -10.57 -34.78
N ASP A 477 -9.10 -10.83 -34.18
CA ASP A 477 -8.74 -12.12 -33.55
C ASP A 477 -8.97 -12.15 -32.02
N GLY A 478 -9.54 -11.09 -31.44
CA GLY A 478 -9.77 -10.96 -30.00
C GLY A 478 -8.57 -10.46 -29.20
N SER A 479 -7.45 -10.12 -29.84
CA SER A 479 -6.37 -9.35 -29.21
C SER A 479 -6.86 -7.94 -28.85
N TRP A 480 -6.36 -7.39 -27.74
CA TRP A 480 -6.72 -6.04 -27.31
C TRP A 480 -5.58 -5.29 -26.63
N SER A 481 -5.67 -3.96 -26.65
CA SER A 481 -4.80 -3.04 -25.91
C SER A 481 -5.60 -1.90 -25.31
N TYR A 482 -5.43 -1.63 -24.03
CA TYR A 482 -6.04 -0.48 -23.36
C TYR A 482 -5.02 0.67 -23.23
N THR A 483 -5.50 1.90 -23.24
CA THR A 483 -4.71 3.11 -22.93
C THR A 483 -5.49 4.06 -22.04
N LEU A 484 -4.97 4.27 -20.82
CA LEU A 484 -5.44 5.29 -19.88
C LEU A 484 -5.27 6.68 -20.52
N SER A 485 -6.31 7.52 -20.47
CA SER A 485 -6.39 8.73 -21.30
C SER A 485 -6.20 10.05 -20.54
N ASP A 486 -6.59 10.10 -19.27
CA ASP A 486 -6.40 11.23 -18.35
C ASP A 486 -6.41 10.68 -16.90
N ASN A 487 -6.29 11.56 -15.90
CA ASN A 487 -6.56 11.23 -14.48
C ASN A 487 -8.06 11.05 -14.19
N THR A 488 -8.39 10.49 -13.02
CA THR A 488 -9.75 10.60 -12.44
C THR A 488 -9.77 11.37 -11.11
N LEU A 489 -10.97 11.59 -10.58
CA LEU A 489 -11.25 12.08 -9.22
C LEU A 489 -12.30 11.21 -8.51
N ASP A 490 -12.45 9.96 -8.98
CA ASP A 490 -13.46 8.99 -8.51
C ASP A 490 -12.86 7.93 -7.54
N HIS A 491 -11.56 8.02 -7.23
CA HIS A 491 -10.93 7.35 -6.07
C HIS A 491 -11.59 7.86 -4.77
N ASP A 492 -11.86 6.98 -3.79
CA ASP A 492 -12.74 7.32 -2.64
C ASP A 492 -12.29 6.81 -1.26
N THR A 493 -11.12 6.17 -1.15
CA THR A 493 -10.65 5.46 0.05
C THR A 493 -9.58 6.17 0.90
N ALA A 494 -9.41 7.49 0.73
CA ALA A 494 -8.91 8.47 1.72
C ALA A 494 -7.65 8.07 2.54
N ASP A 495 -6.52 8.67 2.17
CA ASP A 495 -5.15 8.37 2.60
C ASP A 495 -4.64 6.99 2.11
N ALA A 496 -5.26 6.41 1.07
CA ALA A 496 -4.84 5.20 0.39
C ALA A 496 -4.34 5.55 -1.01
N ILE A 497 -3.17 5.03 -1.40
CA ILE A 497 -2.53 5.37 -2.69
C ILE A 497 -2.05 4.14 -3.42
N LEU A 498 -1.75 4.26 -4.72
CA LEU A 498 -1.29 3.15 -5.57
C LEU A 498 -2.36 2.03 -5.56
N GLY A 499 -2.01 0.75 -5.75
CA GLY A 499 -2.94 -0.38 -5.64
C GLY A 499 -3.53 -0.65 -4.23
N ALA A 500 -3.73 0.39 -3.42
CA ALA A 500 -4.61 0.43 -2.26
C ALA A 500 -5.88 1.26 -2.52
N ASP A 501 -5.87 2.21 -3.48
CA ASP A 501 -7.07 2.80 -4.09
C ASP A 501 -7.07 2.54 -5.60
N GLN A 502 -8.19 2.05 -6.11
CA GLN A 502 -8.32 1.63 -7.50
C GLN A 502 -9.77 1.76 -7.98
N VAL A 503 -9.95 2.44 -9.11
CA VAL A 503 -11.21 2.42 -9.86
C VAL A 503 -11.11 1.44 -11.03
N GLN A 504 -12.26 1.04 -11.57
CA GLN A 504 -12.34 -0.01 -12.60
C GLN A 504 -12.99 0.53 -13.87
N ASP A 505 -12.28 0.44 -15.01
CA ASP A 505 -12.85 0.65 -16.35
C ASP A 505 -13.40 -0.71 -16.84
N LEU A 506 -14.66 -0.77 -17.24
CA LEU A 506 -15.40 -2.02 -17.45
C LEU A 506 -15.93 -2.14 -18.89
N PHE A 507 -15.59 -3.23 -19.56
CA PHE A 507 -16.01 -3.51 -20.95
C PHE A 507 -16.68 -4.88 -21.04
N ASP A 508 -18.00 -4.94 -21.19
CA ASP A 508 -18.70 -6.20 -21.48
C ASP A 508 -18.41 -6.64 -22.92
N VAL A 509 -18.02 -7.91 -23.10
CA VAL A 509 -17.63 -8.53 -24.37
C VAL A 509 -18.55 -9.69 -24.68
N ARG A 510 -18.98 -9.86 -25.94
CA ARG A 510 -19.66 -11.06 -26.42
C ARG A 510 -19.20 -11.44 -27.82
N VAL A 511 -19.50 -12.67 -28.22
CA VAL A 511 -19.20 -13.20 -29.55
C VAL A 511 -20.43 -13.79 -30.24
N THR A 512 -20.35 -13.91 -31.56
CA THR A 512 -21.33 -14.56 -32.44
C THR A 512 -20.58 -15.36 -33.50
N ASP A 513 -21.09 -16.53 -33.82
CA ASP A 513 -20.50 -17.55 -34.71
C ASP A 513 -21.30 -17.70 -36.02
N SER A 514 -21.06 -18.79 -36.75
CA SER A 514 -21.41 -18.90 -38.17
C SER A 514 -22.87 -19.25 -38.47
N ASP A 515 -23.59 -19.90 -37.54
CA ASP A 515 -25.03 -20.11 -37.63
C ASP A 515 -25.82 -18.90 -37.07
N GLY A 516 -25.29 -18.28 -36.02
CA GLY A 516 -25.68 -16.99 -35.47
C GLY A 516 -26.06 -16.99 -33.99
N ASP A 517 -25.61 -17.97 -33.21
CA ASP A 517 -25.82 -18.00 -31.76
C ASP A 517 -24.90 -17.00 -31.03
N VAL A 518 -25.20 -16.69 -29.76
CA VAL A 518 -24.59 -15.53 -29.08
C VAL A 518 -24.21 -15.85 -27.64
N SER A 519 -22.94 -15.60 -27.30
CA SER A 519 -22.42 -15.88 -25.96
C SER A 519 -23.11 -15.04 -24.88
N ASP A 520 -23.20 -15.59 -23.66
CA ASP A 520 -23.34 -14.75 -22.46
C ASP A 520 -22.15 -13.75 -22.41
N PRO A 521 -22.36 -12.49 -21.97
CA PRO A 521 -21.27 -11.52 -21.88
C PRO A 521 -20.24 -11.85 -20.80
N ALA A 522 -18.97 -11.59 -21.10
CA ALA A 522 -17.87 -11.56 -20.13
C ALA A 522 -17.33 -10.14 -19.98
N THR A 523 -17.18 -9.65 -18.75
CA THR A 523 -16.64 -8.32 -18.47
C THR A 523 -15.11 -8.35 -18.46
N LEU A 524 -14.46 -7.52 -19.28
CA LEU A 524 -13.06 -7.14 -19.09
C LEU A 524 -13.02 -6.01 -18.07
N THR A 525 -12.26 -6.23 -17.00
CA THR A 525 -11.93 -5.21 -16.00
C THR A 525 -10.52 -4.69 -16.29
N ILE A 526 -10.35 -3.37 -16.26
CA ILE A 526 -9.05 -2.71 -16.20
C ILE A 526 -8.98 -1.96 -14.87
N ASP A 527 -8.03 -2.33 -14.02
CA ASP A 527 -7.80 -1.66 -12.74
C ASP A 527 -6.94 -0.40 -12.99
N VAL A 528 -7.44 0.76 -12.60
CA VAL A 528 -6.75 2.05 -12.65
C VAL A 528 -6.29 2.41 -11.24
N ASN A 529 -5.00 2.27 -10.98
CA ASN A 529 -4.39 2.62 -9.70
C ASN A 529 -4.08 4.12 -9.62
N ASP A 530 -4.40 4.67 -8.46
CA ASP A 530 -4.12 6.04 -8.05
C ASP A 530 -2.60 6.43 -8.08
N ASP A 531 -2.34 7.75 -8.11
CA ASP A 531 -1.05 8.42 -8.05
C ASP A 531 -0.93 9.47 -6.91
N GLY A 532 -1.49 9.21 -5.73
CA GLY A 532 -1.59 10.17 -4.64
C GLY A 532 -0.28 10.79 -4.13
N PRO A 533 -0.38 11.72 -3.17
CA PRO A 533 0.60 12.78 -3.00
C PRO A 533 1.92 12.29 -2.42
N SER A 534 2.97 13.10 -2.58
CA SER A 534 4.23 12.87 -1.86
C SER A 534 4.92 14.17 -1.48
N VAL A 535 5.37 14.25 -0.22
CA VAL A 535 6.16 15.36 0.30
C VAL A 535 7.46 14.88 0.95
N THR A 536 8.53 15.65 0.76
CA THR A 536 9.76 15.53 1.56
C THR A 536 10.14 16.89 2.11
N ILE A 537 10.43 16.98 3.41
CA ILE A 537 10.76 18.23 4.12
C ILE A 537 12.20 18.20 4.67
N ASP A 538 12.97 19.24 4.37
CA ASP A 538 14.36 19.41 4.83
C ASP A 538 14.49 20.72 5.63
N ALA A 539 15.19 20.72 6.75
CA ALA A 539 15.45 21.95 7.51
C ALA A 539 16.52 22.79 6.82
N VAL A 540 16.27 24.10 6.64
CA VAL A 540 17.24 25.03 6.05
C VAL A 540 17.83 25.99 7.07
N GLY A 541 19.07 26.43 6.82
CA GLY A 541 19.81 27.39 7.68
C GLY A 541 19.28 28.83 7.67
N SER A 542 17.96 29.02 7.54
CA SER A 542 17.24 30.22 7.97
C SER A 542 17.05 30.12 9.49
N SER A 543 16.93 31.24 10.19
CA SER A 543 16.75 31.24 11.65
C SER A 543 15.94 32.43 12.14
N VAL A 544 15.54 32.36 13.41
CA VAL A 544 15.00 33.46 14.20
C VAL A 544 15.91 33.66 15.41
N SER A 545 16.50 34.85 15.52
CA SER A 545 17.26 35.26 16.70
C SER A 545 16.54 36.42 17.37
N LEU A 546 16.28 36.31 18.66
CA LEU A 546 15.69 37.33 19.51
C LEU A 546 16.80 37.88 20.40
N ASP A 547 16.80 39.20 20.63
CA ASP A 547 17.83 39.96 21.35
C ASP A 547 17.09 40.91 22.27
N GLU A 548 17.28 40.73 23.57
CA GLU A 548 16.44 41.37 24.60
C GLU A 548 16.61 42.90 24.70
N THR A 549 17.69 43.45 24.12
CA THR A 549 17.99 44.91 24.05
C THR A 549 16.84 45.73 23.46
N ALA A 550 15.99 45.10 22.66
CA ALA A 550 14.84 45.73 22.00
C ALA A 550 13.57 45.83 22.88
N ALA A 551 13.50 45.12 24.02
CA ALA A 551 12.37 45.17 24.96
C ALA A 551 12.56 46.20 26.09
N GLY A 552 13.81 46.44 26.48
CA GLY A 552 14.21 47.32 27.57
C GLY A 552 13.78 46.84 28.97
N GLU A 553 14.26 47.52 30.01
CA GLU A 553 14.04 47.26 31.44
C GLU A 553 12.72 46.54 31.76
N ALA A 554 12.78 45.28 32.20
CA ALA A 554 11.61 44.47 32.56
C ALA A 554 10.51 44.39 31.47
N PHE A 555 10.90 44.30 30.19
CA PHE A 555 10.04 44.33 29.00
C PHE A 555 9.14 45.58 28.89
N ALA A 556 9.60 46.73 29.39
CA ALA A 556 8.78 47.96 29.48
C ALA A 556 8.35 48.56 28.13
N ASP A 557 9.15 48.42 27.06
CA ASP A 557 8.76 48.87 25.70
C ASP A 557 7.97 47.80 24.92
N GLY A 558 7.97 46.55 25.40
CA GLY A 558 7.02 45.50 25.03
C GLY A 558 7.62 44.24 24.40
N PRO A 559 6.76 43.29 23.94
CA PRO A 559 7.21 42.01 23.38
C PRO A 559 8.05 42.14 22.11
N ILE A 560 9.18 41.44 22.08
CA ILE A 560 10.04 41.30 20.89
C ILE A 560 9.36 40.33 19.92
N THR A 561 9.27 40.68 18.64
CA THR A 561 8.75 39.80 17.60
C THR A 561 9.68 39.79 16.39
N VAL A 562 10.18 38.61 16.02
CA VAL A 562 11.10 38.41 14.91
C VAL A 562 10.55 37.31 13.98
N THR A 563 10.66 37.53 12.67
CA THR A 563 10.27 36.55 11.65
C THR A 563 11.49 36.19 10.80
N SER A 564 11.67 34.90 10.50
CA SER A 564 12.78 34.40 9.69
C SER A 564 12.80 35.03 8.29
N ALA A 565 13.98 35.36 7.78
CA ALA A 565 14.13 36.10 6.51
C ALA A 565 13.73 35.29 5.26
N ALA A 566 13.72 33.96 5.39
CA ALA A 566 13.21 32.99 4.42
C ALA A 566 12.51 31.85 5.18
N ALA A 567 11.88 30.91 4.47
CA ALA A 567 11.30 29.71 5.06
C ALA A 567 12.32 28.96 5.94
N ILE A 568 11.84 28.30 6.99
CA ILE A 568 12.65 27.52 7.94
C ILE A 568 12.87 26.08 7.46
N VAL A 569 12.08 25.65 6.48
CA VAL A 569 12.14 24.38 5.76
C VAL A 569 12.20 24.60 4.25
N ASP A 570 12.80 23.67 3.52
CA ASP A 570 12.62 23.46 2.09
C ASP A 570 11.67 22.27 1.89
N THR A 571 10.88 22.29 0.81
CA THR A 571 9.81 21.30 0.57
C THR A 571 9.82 20.90 -0.90
N THR A 572 10.00 19.60 -1.16
CA THR A 572 9.63 19.02 -2.46
C THR A 572 8.24 18.40 -2.32
N VAL A 573 7.34 18.73 -3.23
CA VAL A 573 5.94 18.28 -3.22
C VAL A 573 5.55 17.80 -4.61
N LEU A 574 4.90 16.65 -4.66
CA LEU A 574 4.15 16.09 -5.78
C LEU A 574 2.69 15.93 -5.34
N PHE A 575 1.75 16.17 -6.24
CA PHE A 575 0.29 16.18 -6.01
C PHE A 575 -0.40 15.28 -7.04
N GLY A 576 0.11 14.06 -7.19
CA GLY A 576 -0.30 13.13 -8.24
C GLY A 576 -0.38 13.68 -9.66
N ALA A 577 -1.20 13.00 -10.47
CA ALA A 577 -1.50 13.33 -11.85
C ALA A 577 -2.73 14.26 -11.98
N ASP A 578 -3.58 14.31 -10.96
CA ASP A 578 -4.80 15.12 -10.84
C ASP A 578 -4.50 16.57 -10.40
N GLY A 579 -3.54 16.74 -9.48
CA GLY A 579 -2.95 18.01 -9.07
C GLY A 579 -3.46 18.58 -7.74
N ALA A 580 -2.77 19.63 -7.29
CA ALA A 580 -2.96 20.25 -5.98
C ALA A 580 -4.43 20.62 -5.63
N ALA A 581 -4.85 20.26 -4.39
CA ALA A 581 -6.18 20.55 -3.86
C ALA A 581 -6.68 21.98 -4.13
N ALA A 582 -7.97 22.09 -4.48
CA ALA A 582 -8.63 23.38 -4.74
C ALA A 582 -8.57 24.37 -3.55
N SER A 583 -8.29 23.90 -2.33
CA SER A 583 -7.91 24.72 -1.19
C SER A 583 -7.08 23.91 -0.18
N ASN A 584 -6.09 24.57 0.46
CA ASN A 584 -5.23 23.99 1.50
C ASN A 584 -4.27 22.88 1.05
N ALA A 585 -3.98 22.75 -0.26
CA ALA A 585 -3.06 21.74 -0.81
C ALA A 585 -1.69 21.63 -0.12
N THR A 586 -1.20 22.67 0.56
CA THR A 586 -0.02 22.56 1.42
C THR A 586 -0.29 23.26 2.74
N VAL A 587 -0.19 22.50 3.84
CA VAL A 587 -0.40 22.99 5.21
C VAL A 587 0.89 22.83 6.00
N TYR A 588 1.46 23.96 6.41
CA TYR A 588 2.58 24.00 7.36
C TYR A 588 2.06 23.93 8.79
N GLY A 589 2.67 23.07 9.61
CA GLY A 589 2.36 22.92 11.03
C GLY A 589 3.59 22.88 11.94
N LEU A 590 3.34 22.82 13.24
CA LEU A 590 4.34 22.65 14.30
C LEU A 590 3.86 21.56 15.27
N GLU A 591 4.77 20.66 15.64
CA GLU A 591 4.54 19.62 16.66
C GLU A 591 5.64 19.68 17.74
N LEU A 592 5.35 19.12 18.92
CA LEU A 592 6.32 18.94 20.01
C LEU A 592 7.02 17.59 19.89
N SER A 593 8.35 17.61 19.85
CA SER A 593 9.19 16.40 19.80
C SER A 593 9.19 15.57 21.11
N GLY A 594 8.33 15.90 22.07
CA GLY A 594 8.29 15.35 23.43
C GLY A 594 7.10 15.87 24.25
N ASP A 595 7.16 15.73 25.58
CA ASP A 595 6.06 16.10 26.48
C ASP A 595 5.97 17.61 26.81
N GLY A 596 6.70 18.45 26.07
CA GLY A 596 6.77 19.89 26.27
C GLY A 596 7.63 20.33 27.46
N THR A 597 8.28 19.42 28.19
CA THR A 597 9.24 19.82 29.24
C THR A 597 10.48 20.48 28.64
N THR A 598 10.98 21.55 29.29
CA THR A 598 12.18 22.28 28.85
C THR A 598 13.13 22.49 30.04
N ALA A 599 14.35 22.96 29.75
CA ALA A 599 15.28 23.47 30.75
C ALA A 599 15.14 24.99 30.97
N LEU A 600 14.28 25.68 30.23
CA LEU A 600 14.12 27.13 30.24
C LEU A 600 13.34 27.59 31.48
N ALA A 601 13.68 28.78 31.97
CA ALA A 601 12.92 29.49 32.99
C ALA A 601 12.92 31.00 32.68
N THR A 602 12.14 31.77 33.43
CA THR A 602 12.15 33.23 33.35
C THR A 602 13.21 33.80 34.31
N ALA A 603 14.11 34.67 33.83
CA ALA A 603 15.17 35.27 34.66
C ALA A 603 14.60 35.93 35.94
N GLN A 604 13.47 36.62 35.84
CA GLN A 604 12.79 37.17 37.03
C GLN A 604 11.92 36.13 37.75
N GLY A 605 12.55 35.36 38.65
CA GLY A 605 11.86 34.54 39.66
C GLY A 605 11.77 33.04 39.37
N ASP A 606 12.66 32.53 38.50
CA ASP A 606 12.99 31.11 38.37
C ASP A 606 11.81 30.24 37.90
N TYR A 607 10.80 30.83 37.24
CA TYR A 607 9.59 30.11 36.84
C TYR A 607 9.86 29.24 35.61
N SER A 608 9.95 27.92 35.83
CA SER A 608 10.20 26.94 34.77
C SER A 608 9.13 26.98 33.67
N ILE A 609 9.59 26.92 32.41
CA ILE A 609 8.75 27.01 31.21
C ILE A 609 8.48 25.62 30.62
N SER A 610 7.24 25.39 30.22
CA SER A 610 6.81 24.22 29.43
C SER A 610 6.23 24.66 28.09
N LEU A 611 6.60 24.00 27.01
CA LEU A 611 5.98 24.21 25.71
C LEU A 611 4.60 23.55 25.65
N VAL A 612 3.64 24.23 25.04
CA VAL A 612 2.28 23.74 24.80
C VAL A 612 1.91 24.04 23.35
N GLU A 613 1.55 23.03 22.58
CA GLU A 613 0.88 23.25 21.30
C GLU A 613 -0.52 23.84 21.57
N THR A 614 -0.79 25.03 21.02
CA THR A 614 -2.07 25.74 21.23
C THR A 614 -3.00 25.64 20.03
N ASN A 615 -2.44 25.36 18.87
CA ASN A 615 -3.07 24.89 17.63
C ASN A 615 -1.95 24.40 16.69
N ALA A 616 -2.33 23.70 15.62
CA ALA A 616 -1.41 23.05 14.68
C ALA A 616 -0.32 23.93 14.04
N THR A 617 -0.38 25.28 14.12
CA THR A 617 0.70 26.17 13.64
C THR A 617 1.42 26.95 14.75
N THR A 618 1.02 26.78 16.02
CA THR A 618 1.43 27.66 17.13
C THR A 618 1.77 26.90 18.42
N ILE A 619 3.05 26.91 18.77
CA ILE A 619 3.56 26.44 20.07
C ILE A 619 3.77 27.65 20.99
N THR A 620 3.51 27.48 22.29
CA THR A 620 3.66 28.53 23.30
C THR A 620 4.46 28.03 24.48
N GLY A 621 5.57 28.69 24.81
CA GLY A 621 6.27 28.53 26.08
C GLY A 621 5.45 29.19 27.19
N GLN A 622 4.93 28.39 28.12
CA GLN A 622 4.08 28.81 29.23
C GLN A 622 4.77 28.57 30.56
N TYR A 623 4.57 29.48 31.52
CA TYR A 623 5.03 29.33 32.90
C TYR A 623 3.88 29.60 33.89
N LEU A 624 4.08 29.22 35.16
CA LEU A 624 3.16 29.53 36.26
C LEU A 624 3.81 30.58 37.16
N ASP A 625 3.16 31.73 37.32
CA ASP A 625 3.65 32.80 38.20
C ASP A 625 3.47 32.49 39.70
N GLY A 626 3.93 33.42 40.55
CA GLY A 626 3.83 33.32 42.01
C GLY A 626 2.41 33.31 42.60
N ASP A 627 1.38 33.69 41.82
CA ASP A 627 -0.05 33.53 42.17
C ASP A 627 -0.66 32.25 41.53
N ASN A 628 0.16 31.42 40.89
CA ASN A 628 -0.18 30.23 40.11
C ASN A 628 -1.13 30.50 38.92
N VAL A 629 -0.96 31.64 38.25
CA VAL A 629 -1.62 31.94 36.97
C VAL A 629 -0.71 31.50 35.82
N THR A 630 -1.30 30.89 34.79
CA THR A 630 -0.59 30.50 33.56
C THR A 630 -0.32 31.73 32.70
N GLN A 631 0.96 32.04 32.52
CA GLN A 631 1.48 33.16 31.74
C GLN A 631 2.23 32.64 30.51
N THR A 632 2.41 33.51 29.51
CA THR A 632 3.15 33.19 28.27
C THR A 632 4.52 33.84 28.31
N ALA A 633 5.58 33.04 28.21
CA ALA A 633 6.94 33.54 28.02
C ALA A 633 7.17 33.89 26.55
N PHE A 634 6.96 32.94 25.64
CA PHE A 634 7.10 33.14 24.20
C PHE A 634 6.11 32.31 23.38
N THR A 635 5.93 32.70 22.13
CA THR A 635 5.06 32.04 21.15
C THR A 635 5.82 31.82 19.85
N VAL A 636 5.85 30.60 19.33
CA VAL A 636 6.45 30.20 18.06
C VAL A 636 5.32 29.89 17.08
N VAL A 637 5.32 30.52 15.90
CA VAL A 637 4.28 30.38 14.86
C VAL A 637 4.94 30.06 13.52
N ILE A 638 4.55 28.96 12.87
CA ILE A 638 4.85 28.76 11.45
C ILE A 638 3.80 29.46 10.59
N ASN A 639 4.25 30.21 9.58
CA ASN A 639 3.39 30.92 8.66
C ASN A 639 3.15 30.05 7.41
N ALA A 640 2.07 30.29 6.67
CA ALA A 640 1.67 29.52 5.48
C ALA A 640 2.61 29.62 4.25
N ASN A 641 3.80 30.19 4.44
CA ASN A 641 4.91 30.32 3.49
C ASN A 641 6.22 29.75 4.06
N GLY A 642 6.12 28.88 5.08
CA GLY A 642 7.25 28.24 5.76
C GLY A 642 8.12 29.15 6.63
N THR A 643 7.90 30.48 6.68
CA THR A 643 8.67 31.36 7.60
C THR A 643 8.23 31.15 9.04
N LEU A 644 9.16 31.21 9.97
CA LEU A 644 8.89 31.10 11.41
C LEU A 644 8.81 32.51 12.02
N THR A 645 7.79 32.78 12.83
CA THR A 645 7.68 33.99 13.65
C THR A 645 7.75 33.60 15.11
N VAL A 646 8.63 34.25 15.88
CA VAL A 646 8.69 34.08 17.34
C VAL A 646 8.40 35.42 18.01
N THR A 647 7.55 35.39 19.03
CA THR A 647 7.26 36.54 19.91
C THR A 647 7.62 36.20 21.34
N GLN A 648 8.56 36.93 21.94
CA GLN A 648 8.97 36.82 23.34
C GLN A 648 8.37 37.98 24.16
N ASN A 649 7.93 37.68 25.39
CA ASN A 649 7.12 38.57 26.22
C ASN A 649 7.73 38.81 27.62
N VAL A 650 8.75 38.04 28.00
CA VAL A 650 9.49 38.09 29.27
C VAL A 650 10.94 37.64 29.03
N ALA A 651 11.84 38.05 29.92
CA ALA A 651 13.23 37.62 29.91
C ALA A 651 13.39 36.15 30.30
N LEU A 652 14.37 35.48 29.70
CA LEU A 652 14.72 34.09 29.96
C LEU A 652 16.02 33.98 30.76
N GLU A 653 16.07 33.03 31.70
CA GLU A 653 17.26 32.77 32.53
C GLU A 653 18.38 32.17 31.66
N HIS A 654 19.49 32.90 31.51
CA HIS A 654 20.73 32.37 30.93
C HIS A 654 21.61 31.81 32.07
N LEU A 655 22.39 30.76 31.78
CA LEU A 655 22.98 29.92 32.83
C LEU A 655 24.49 30.13 33.05
N THR A 656 25.03 31.22 32.49
CA THR A 656 26.47 31.51 32.47
C THR A 656 26.74 32.97 32.81
N ASP A 657 26.81 33.29 34.11
CA ASP A 657 27.06 34.65 34.60
C ASP A 657 28.38 35.24 34.05
N GLY A 658 28.25 36.39 33.36
CA GLY A 658 29.26 37.03 32.54
C GLY A 658 29.61 38.48 32.92
N SER A 659 30.21 39.19 31.96
CA SER A 659 30.44 40.65 32.01
C SER A 659 30.76 41.29 30.65
N THR A 660 30.50 40.59 29.54
CA THR A 660 30.61 41.14 28.18
C THR A 660 29.56 40.50 27.27
N PRO A 661 29.17 41.15 26.15
CA PRO A 661 28.15 40.62 25.22
C PRO A 661 28.51 39.32 24.48
N ALA A 662 29.64 38.68 24.82
CA ALA A 662 30.03 37.35 24.34
C ALA A 662 30.17 36.31 25.47
N ASP A 663 29.98 36.73 26.73
CA ASP A 663 29.92 35.87 27.90
C ASP A 663 28.45 35.68 28.35
N TYR A 664 27.65 36.77 28.42
CA TYR A 664 26.23 36.73 28.82
C TYR A 664 25.31 36.15 27.74
N ASN A 665 25.67 36.31 26.47
CA ASN A 665 25.02 35.67 25.33
C ASN A 665 25.40 34.19 25.21
N ASP A 666 25.05 33.38 26.20
CA ASP A 666 25.13 31.92 26.14
C ASP A 666 24.03 31.34 25.22
N THR A 667 24.13 30.04 24.86
CA THR A 667 23.28 29.48 23.80
C THR A 667 21.98 28.93 24.36
N LEU A 668 20.95 29.78 24.35
CA LEU A 668 19.57 29.41 24.66
C LEU A 668 18.77 29.17 23.37
N ASP A 669 18.48 27.90 23.06
CA ASP A 669 17.73 27.47 21.88
C ASP A 669 16.57 26.50 22.22
N LEU A 670 15.82 26.07 21.20
CA LEU A 670 14.72 25.10 21.34
C LEU A 670 15.06 23.72 20.76
N ALA A 671 16.35 23.39 20.58
CA ALA A 671 16.80 22.23 19.80
C ALA A 671 16.30 20.90 20.36
N GLY A 672 15.69 20.10 19.49
CA GLY A 672 15.09 18.81 19.83
C GLY A 672 13.75 18.91 20.56
N LEU A 673 13.13 20.10 20.63
CA LEU A 673 11.81 20.31 21.26
C LEU A 673 10.68 20.58 20.26
N ILE A 674 10.99 21.08 19.06
CA ILE A 674 9.99 21.49 18.04
C ILE A 674 10.33 20.87 16.68
N THR A 675 9.35 20.19 16.10
CA THR A 675 9.32 19.79 14.68
C THR A 675 8.41 20.72 13.89
N ALA A 676 8.81 21.02 12.65
CA ALA A 676 7.91 21.52 11.63
C ALA A 676 7.31 20.31 10.90
N THR A 677 6.02 20.38 10.61
CA THR A 677 5.32 19.41 9.78
C THR A 677 4.85 20.08 8.49
N VAL A 678 4.80 19.34 7.39
CA VAL A 678 4.08 19.75 6.19
C VAL A 678 3.20 18.58 5.76
N ALA A 679 1.90 18.85 5.69
CA ALA A 679 0.93 17.98 5.03
C ALA A 679 0.60 18.53 3.64
N VAL A 680 0.37 17.64 2.69
CA VAL A 680 0.00 17.95 1.31
C VAL A 680 -1.27 17.21 0.91
N THR A 681 -2.04 17.79 -0.01
CA THR A 681 -3.32 17.24 -0.49
C THR A 681 -3.55 17.60 -1.95
N ASP A 682 -4.07 16.65 -2.73
CA ASP A 682 -4.47 16.69 -4.15
C ASP A 682 -5.98 17.00 -4.32
N ALA A 683 -6.54 16.81 -5.52
CA ALA A 683 -7.85 17.29 -5.91
C ALA A 683 -9.01 16.30 -5.66
N ASP A 684 -8.77 14.99 -5.55
CA ASP A 684 -9.74 14.03 -5.00
C ASP A 684 -9.80 14.15 -3.47
N GLY A 685 -8.65 14.14 -2.80
CA GLY A 685 -8.46 14.59 -1.43
C GLY A 685 -7.53 13.76 -0.56
N ASP A 686 -6.69 12.90 -1.14
CA ASP A 686 -5.69 12.12 -0.39
C ASP A 686 -4.59 13.01 0.22
N SER A 687 -3.77 12.45 1.13
CA SER A 687 -2.80 13.26 1.87
C SER A 687 -1.55 12.50 2.34
N ASP A 688 -0.40 13.13 2.14
CA ASP A 688 0.90 12.71 2.67
C ASP A 688 1.45 13.79 3.62
N SER A 689 2.33 13.41 4.54
CA SER A 689 2.96 14.33 5.47
C SER A 689 4.35 13.91 5.95
N ASP A 690 5.27 14.88 5.98
CA ASP A 690 6.64 14.70 6.47
C ASP A 690 6.97 15.74 7.56
N SER A 691 8.02 15.48 8.34
CA SER A 691 8.41 16.34 9.48
C SER A 691 9.92 16.44 9.70
N VAL A 692 10.38 17.61 10.14
CA VAL A 692 11.81 17.86 10.45
C VAL A 692 11.98 18.73 11.69
N GLU A 693 13.05 18.50 12.45
CA GLU A 693 13.39 19.28 13.64
C GLU A 693 13.84 20.70 13.25
N ILE A 694 13.29 21.72 13.92
CA ILE A 694 13.57 23.14 13.62
C ILE A 694 13.81 24.00 14.88
N GLY A 695 13.74 23.42 16.07
CA GLY A 695 13.91 24.14 17.33
C GLY A 695 15.30 24.78 17.48
N GLY A 696 16.33 24.13 16.93
CA GLY A 696 17.69 24.71 16.83
C GLY A 696 17.82 25.90 15.88
N ALA A 697 16.74 26.29 15.18
CA ALA A 697 16.67 27.49 14.36
C ALA A 697 16.02 28.69 15.09
N VAL A 698 15.64 28.53 16.38
CA VAL A 698 15.25 29.62 17.29
C VAL A 698 16.35 29.80 18.32
N THR A 699 16.85 31.04 18.47
CA THR A 699 17.86 31.40 19.48
C THR A 699 17.42 32.65 20.23
N PHE A 700 17.58 32.65 21.54
CA PHE A 700 17.42 33.83 22.39
C PHE A 700 18.82 34.36 22.77
N TYR A 701 18.91 35.67 22.94
CA TYR A 701 20.11 36.42 23.28
C TYR A 701 19.77 37.42 24.38
N ASP A 702 20.59 37.43 25.42
CA ASP A 702 20.45 38.26 26.60
C ASP A 702 20.79 39.76 26.36
N ASP A 703 20.26 40.62 27.23
CA ASP A 703 20.47 42.08 27.33
C ASP A 703 21.18 42.46 28.62
N GLY A 704 22.35 41.85 28.86
CA GLY A 704 23.16 42.09 30.06
C GLY A 704 23.43 43.58 30.36
N PRO A 705 23.79 43.87 31.62
CA PRO A 705 23.51 45.14 32.27
C PRO A 705 24.47 46.23 31.80
N SER A 706 24.12 47.50 32.04
CA SER A 706 25.04 48.59 31.77
C SER A 706 24.98 49.72 32.80
N VAL A 707 26.16 50.18 33.21
CA VAL A 707 26.31 51.26 34.18
C VAL A 707 27.25 52.34 33.67
N SER A 708 26.96 53.59 34.05
CA SER A 708 27.96 54.66 33.97
C SER A 708 27.94 55.55 35.20
N ILE A 709 29.13 56.00 35.62
CA ILE A 709 29.37 56.76 36.85
C ILE A 709 30.16 58.03 36.58
N ASP A 710 29.61 59.17 37.00
CA ASP A 710 30.21 60.50 36.85
C ASP A 710 30.47 61.12 38.24
N ALA A 711 31.60 61.80 38.43
CA ALA A 711 31.92 62.45 39.70
C ALA A 711 31.12 63.76 39.90
N VAL A 712 30.41 63.87 41.03
CA VAL A 712 29.58 65.04 41.35
C VAL A 712 30.34 65.97 42.29
N GLY A 713 30.25 67.29 42.04
CA GLY A 713 30.87 68.35 42.85
C GLY A 713 30.36 68.51 44.30
N SER A 714 29.74 67.47 44.87
CA SER A 714 29.61 67.27 46.31
C SER A 714 30.99 67.10 46.94
N SER A 715 31.12 67.27 48.25
CA SER A 715 32.41 67.06 48.95
C SER A 715 32.24 66.78 50.43
N VAL A 716 33.25 66.12 51.01
CA VAL A 716 33.46 66.00 52.46
C VAL A 716 34.56 66.97 52.85
N SER A 717 34.27 67.84 53.81
CA SER A 717 35.26 68.75 54.42
C SER A 717 35.36 68.46 55.91
N LEU A 718 36.59 68.32 56.40
CA LEU A 718 36.91 68.11 57.81
C LEU A 718 37.72 69.30 58.29
N ASP A 719 37.32 69.86 59.43
CA ASP A 719 37.89 71.05 60.06
C ASP A 719 38.26 70.66 61.50
N GLU A 720 39.53 70.82 61.86
CA GLU A 720 40.09 70.28 63.10
C GLU A 720 39.60 71.00 64.37
N THR A 721 38.86 72.12 64.22
CA THR A 721 38.33 72.95 65.33
C THR A 721 37.47 72.15 66.31
N ALA A 722 36.86 71.06 65.84
CA ALA A 722 36.01 70.18 66.63
C ALA A 722 36.77 69.02 67.32
N ALA A 723 38.05 68.81 67.03
CA ALA A 723 38.92 67.80 67.65
C ALA A 723 39.67 68.35 68.88
N GLY A 724 39.99 69.65 68.85
CA GLY A 724 40.75 70.35 69.88
C GLY A 724 42.23 69.97 69.93
N GLU A 725 42.99 70.69 70.76
CA GLU A 725 44.44 70.51 70.98
C GLU A 725 44.88 69.04 71.00
N ALA A 726 45.70 68.62 70.04
CA ALA A 726 46.20 67.24 69.89
C ALA A 726 45.08 66.17 69.85
N PHE A 727 43.94 66.47 69.24
CA PHE A 727 42.76 65.60 69.11
C PHE A 727 42.19 65.14 70.47
N ALA A 728 42.29 65.99 71.50
CA ALA A 728 41.90 65.65 72.87
C ALA A 728 40.39 65.35 73.06
N ASP A 729 39.50 65.95 72.27
CA ASP A 729 38.06 65.67 72.29
C ASP A 729 37.66 64.50 71.36
N GLY A 730 38.58 64.05 70.49
CA GLY A 730 38.51 62.79 69.75
C GLY A 730 38.44 62.94 68.22
N PRO A 731 38.28 61.80 67.48
CA PRO A 731 38.19 61.81 66.03
C PRO A 731 36.98 62.59 65.49
N ILE A 732 37.22 63.45 64.49
CA ILE A 732 36.16 64.16 63.78
C ILE A 732 35.66 63.32 62.60
N THR A 733 34.36 63.42 62.28
CA THR A 733 33.73 62.67 61.19
C THR A 733 32.76 63.56 60.42
N ALA A 734 32.86 63.54 59.09
CA ALA A 734 31.96 64.24 58.19
C ALA A 734 31.46 63.28 57.10
N THR A 735 30.24 63.52 56.60
CA THR A 735 29.63 62.78 55.49
C THR A 735 29.16 63.77 54.44
N SER A 736 29.31 63.43 53.15
CA SER A 736 28.90 64.30 52.04
C SER A 736 27.38 64.52 52.06
N ALA A 737 26.94 65.76 51.83
CA ALA A 737 25.52 66.14 51.95
C ALA A 737 24.61 65.52 50.87
N ALA A 738 25.21 65.04 49.78
CA ALA A 738 24.63 64.22 48.73
C ALA A 738 25.69 63.20 48.26
N ALA A 739 25.31 62.27 47.39
CA ALA A 739 26.25 61.33 46.76
C ALA A 739 27.44 62.09 46.13
N ILE A 740 28.60 61.42 46.12
CA ILE A 740 29.84 61.94 45.51
C ILE A 740 29.92 61.63 44.01
N VAL A 741 29.00 60.79 43.55
CA VAL A 741 28.88 60.25 42.19
C VAL A 741 27.41 60.28 41.76
N ASP A 742 27.18 60.42 40.45
CA ASP A 742 25.89 60.25 39.79
C ASP A 742 25.99 58.96 38.97
N THR A 743 24.99 58.09 39.07
CA THR A 743 25.01 56.76 38.44
C THR A 743 23.79 56.60 37.54
N THR A 744 24.02 56.38 36.26
CA THR A 744 22.99 55.82 35.37
C THR A 744 23.17 54.31 35.38
N VAL A 745 22.12 53.58 35.78
CA VAL A 745 22.08 52.11 35.79
C VAL A 745 20.95 51.67 34.89
N LEU A 746 21.24 50.71 34.03
CA LEU A 746 20.30 49.82 33.35
C LEU A 746 20.69 48.39 33.75
N PHE A 747 19.70 47.56 34.00
CA PHE A 747 19.89 46.16 34.36
C PHE A 747 19.74 45.23 33.15
N GLY A 748 18.99 45.64 32.14
CA GLY A 748 18.58 44.74 31.06
C GLY A 748 17.10 44.42 31.12
N ALA A 749 16.63 43.62 30.18
CA ALA A 749 15.21 43.30 30.04
C ALA A 749 14.65 42.38 31.15
N ASP A 750 15.51 41.77 31.96
CA ASP A 750 15.22 40.89 33.09
C ASP A 750 15.01 41.68 34.42
N GLY A 751 15.81 42.73 34.63
CA GLY A 751 15.72 43.70 35.72
C GLY A 751 16.67 43.42 36.91
N ALA A 752 16.61 44.31 37.91
CA ALA A 752 17.57 44.33 39.01
C ALA A 752 17.63 43.05 39.88
N ALA A 753 18.85 42.61 40.24
CA ALA A 753 19.10 41.49 41.13
C ALA A 753 18.26 41.51 42.41
N ALA A 754 17.75 40.33 42.81
CA ALA A 754 16.97 40.15 44.04
C ALA A 754 17.71 40.62 45.32
N ALA A 755 19.06 40.68 45.30
CA ALA A 755 19.86 41.35 46.32
C ALA A 755 21.18 41.88 45.75
N ASN A 756 21.59 43.07 46.22
CA ASN A 756 22.86 43.75 45.88
C ASN A 756 23.02 44.22 44.42
N ALA A 757 21.92 44.40 43.67
CA ALA A 757 21.92 44.84 42.28
C ALA A 757 22.77 46.09 41.94
N THR A 758 23.08 46.94 42.92
CA THR A 758 24.05 48.04 42.73
C THR A 758 24.99 48.09 43.93
N VAL A 759 26.29 47.88 43.68
CA VAL A 759 27.34 47.86 44.71
C VAL A 759 28.32 49.01 44.46
N TYR A 760 28.43 49.91 45.43
CA TYR A 760 29.45 50.96 45.42
C TYR A 760 30.74 50.50 46.09
N GLY A 761 31.88 50.82 45.50
CA GLY A 761 33.21 50.54 46.04
C GLY A 761 34.18 51.72 45.97
N LEU A 762 35.38 51.54 46.54
CA LEU A 762 36.51 52.45 46.49
C LEU A 762 37.80 51.68 46.15
N GLU A 763 38.49 52.10 45.09
CA GLU A 763 39.80 51.58 44.70
C GLU A 763 40.87 52.69 44.80
N LEU A 764 42.13 52.30 45.00
CA LEU A 764 43.27 53.19 44.90
C LEU A 764 43.72 53.36 43.45
N SER A 765 43.75 54.59 42.94
CA SER A 765 44.19 54.93 41.58
C SER A 765 45.71 54.74 41.34
N GLY A 766 46.41 54.02 42.24
CA GLY A 766 47.85 53.82 42.23
C GLY A 766 48.36 53.15 43.52
N ALA A 767 49.67 53.22 43.77
CA ALA A 767 50.35 52.50 44.86
C ALA A 767 50.12 53.06 46.29
N GLY A 768 49.02 53.79 46.54
CA GLY A 768 48.66 54.35 47.85
C GLY A 768 49.59 55.43 48.41
N THR A 769 50.67 55.81 47.73
CA THR A 769 51.63 56.81 48.20
C THR A 769 51.04 58.21 48.15
N THR A 770 50.94 58.88 49.31
CA THR A 770 50.45 60.26 49.40
C THR A 770 51.59 61.27 49.59
N ALA A 771 51.28 62.56 49.52
CA ALA A 771 52.14 63.64 49.99
C ALA A 771 51.82 64.08 51.45
N LEU A 772 50.85 63.43 52.10
CA LEU A 772 50.37 63.79 53.43
C LEU A 772 51.28 63.24 54.52
N ALA A 773 51.39 63.98 55.62
CA ALA A 773 51.98 63.53 56.87
C ALA A 773 51.13 63.98 58.06
N THR A 774 51.42 63.46 59.25
CA THR A 774 50.81 63.93 60.50
C THR A 774 51.53 65.19 60.99
N ALA A 775 50.80 66.24 61.38
CA ALA A 775 51.39 67.49 61.87
C ALA A 775 52.33 67.27 63.07
N GLN A 776 52.01 66.33 63.96
CA GLN A 776 52.86 65.98 65.09
C GLN A 776 53.87 64.88 64.74
N GLY A 777 55.06 65.29 64.26
CA GLY A 777 56.22 64.41 64.12
C GLY A 777 56.46 63.84 62.73
N ASP A 778 55.84 64.44 61.71
CA ASP A 778 56.22 64.33 60.30
C ASP A 778 56.11 62.89 59.75
N TYR A 779 55.22 62.07 60.33
CA TYR A 779 55.05 60.67 59.92
C TYR A 779 54.29 60.60 58.59
N PRO A 780 54.89 60.06 57.50
CA PRO A 780 54.26 60.04 56.19
C PRO A 780 53.09 59.05 56.13
N ILE A 781 52.02 59.44 55.45
CA ILE A 781 50.78 58.67 55.33
C ILE A 781 50.75 57.92 54.00
N SER A 782 50.38 56.65 54.05
CA SER A 782 50.06 55.82 52.87
C SER A 782 48.62 55.35 52.94
N LEU A 783 47.90 55.42 51.83
CA LEU A 783 46.57 54.84 51.72
C LEU A 783 46.68 53.32 51.55
N VAL A 784 45.77 52.60 52.20
CA VAL A 784 45.61 51.16 52.10
C VAL A 784 44.12 50.88 51.93
N GLU A 785 43.74 50.19 50.86
CA GLU A 785 42.41 49.59 50.76
C GLU A 785 42.28 48.49 51.83
N THR A 786 41.25 48.60 52.67
CA THR A 786 41.05 47.69 53.81
C THR A 786 39.84 46.77 53.65
N ASN A 787 38.93 47.15 52.75
CA ASN A 787 37.89 46.35 52.11
C ASN A 787 37.35 47.17 50.93
N ALA A 788 36.55 46.54 50.08
CA ALA A 788 36.03 47.14 48.84
C ALA A 788 35.27 48.47 48.99
N THR A 789 34.85 48.89 50.19
CA THR A 789 34.22 50.22 50.41
C THR A 789 35.04 51.17 51.28
N THR A 790 36.20 50.75 51.79
CA THR A 790 36.95 51.47 52.83
C THR A 790 38.46 51.59 52.54
N ILE A 791 38.91 52.82 52.31
CA ILE A 791 40.32 53.18 52.20
C ILE A 791 40.79 53.84 53.51
N THR A 792 41.92 53.39 54.05
CA THR A 792 42.50 53.90 55.30
C THR A 792 43.83 54.58 55.03
N GLY A 793 43.97 55.86 55.39
CA GLY A 793 45.27 56.53 55.49
C GLY A 793 45.99 56.08 56.76
N GLN A 794 47.13 55.40 56.60
CA GLN A 794 47.93 54.83 57.68
C GLN A 794 49.31 55.50 57.76
N TYR A 795 49.80 55.71 58.97
CA TYR A 795 51.17 56.15 59.26
C TYR A 795 51.86 55.16 60.21
N VAL A 796 53.18 55.28 60.39
CA VAL A 796 53.93 54.50 61.38
C VAL A 796 54.55 55.44 62.39
N ASP A 797 54.21 55.27 63.67
CA ASP A 797 54.63 56.18 64.74
C ASP A 797 56.10 56.00 65.17
N GLY A 798 56.58 56.87 66.06
CA GLY A 798 57.92 56.81 66.63
C GLY A 798 58.22 55.58 67.52
N ALA A 799 57.22 54.74 67.80
CA ALA A 799 57.39 53.43 68.45
C ALA A 799 57.45 52.27 67.43
N GLY A 800 57.20 52.53 66.15
CA GLY A 800 57.15 51.53 65.07
C GLY A 800 55.79 50.83 64.93
N VAL A 801 54.71 51.44 65.41
CA VAL A 801 53.34 50.91 65.35
C VAL A 801 52.60 51.58 64.19
N THR A 802 51.91 50.78 63.38
CA THR A 802 51.00 51.29 62.34
C THR A 802 49.73 51.84 62.97
N GLN A 803 49.43 53.10 62.68
CA GLN A 803 48.32 53.88 63.24
C GLN A 803 47.48 54.45 62.10
N THR A 804 46.17 54.64 62.34
CA THR A 804 45.27 55.26 61.36
C THR A 804 45.28 56.78 61.50
N ALA A 805 45.57 57.50 60.41
CA ALA A 805 45.34 58.93 60.33
C ALA A 805 43.86 59.21 60.03
N PHE A 806 43.33 58.62 58.95
CA PHE A 806 41.92 58.77 58.55
C PHE A 806 41.37 57.53 57.84
N THR A 807 40.06 57.42 57.76
CA THR A 807 39.33 56.42 56.96
C THR A 807 38.32 57.11 56.05
N VAL A 808 38.33 56.75 54.76
CA VAL A 808 37.34 57.13 53.75
C VAL A 808 36.46 55.90 53.48
N VAL A 809 35.15 56.05 53.61
CA VAL A 809 34.15 54.99 53.40
C VAL A 809 33.11 55.47 52.40
N ILE A 810 32.86 54.70 51.34
CA ILE A 810 31.66 54.89 50.52
C ILE A 810 30.49 54.12 51.13
N ASN A 811 29.33 54.77 51.22
CA ASN A 811 28.09 54.17 51.71
C ASN A 811 27.26 53.68 50.50
N ALA A 812 26.33 52.75 50.73
CA ALA A 812 25.43 52.24 49.69
C ALA A 812 24.52 53.32 49.02
N SER A 813 24.51 54.54 49.54
CA SER A 813 23.86 55.73 48.97
C SER A 813 24.79 56.63 48.14
N GLY A 814 25.96 56.13 47.69
CA GLY A 814 26.97 56.89 46.94
C GLY A 814 27.64 58.04 47.71
N THR A 815 27.30 58.23 49.00
CA THR A 815 27.87 59.27 49.86
C THR A 815 29.22 58.82 50.43
N LEU A 816 30.19 59.73 50.55
CA LEU A 816 31.41 59.47 51.30
C LEU A 816 31.24 59.87 52.76
N THR A 817 31.69 59.01 53.67
CA THR A 817 31.95 59.33 55.08
C THR A 817 33.45 59.30 55.30
N VAL A 818 34.01 60.34 55.89
CA VAL A 818 35.43 60.43 56.26
C VAL A 818 35.54 60.65 57.76
N THR A 819 36.40 59.88 58.43
CA THR A 819 36.76 60.05 59.84
C THR A 819 38.25 60.30 59.96
N GLN A 820 38.64 61.40 60.58
CA GLN A 820 40.03 61.78 60.84
C GLN A 820 40.34 61.67 62.34
N ASN A 821 41.52 61.17 62.68
CA ASN A 821 41.90 60.73 64.02
C ASN A 821 43.15 61.45 64.56
N VAL A 822 43.87 62.19 63.71
CA VAL A 822 45.09 62.95 64.01
C VAL A 822 45.16 64.19 63.10
N ALA A 823 45.89 65.21 63.56
CA ALA A 823 46.17 66.41 62.78
C ALA A 823 47.08 66.13 61.57
N LEU A 824 46.82 66.80 60.45
CA LEU A 824 47.59 66.65 59.21
C LEU A 824 48.53 67.84 58.96
N GLU A 825 49.69 67.58 58.37
CA GLU A 825 50.69 68.61 58.08
C GLU A 825 50.22 69.53 56.93
N HIS A 826 49.74 70.72 57.28
CA HIS A 826 49.55 71.84 56.37
C HIS A 826 50.88 72.60 56.19
N LEU A 827 51.21 73.02 54.96
CA LEU A 827 52.56 73.47 54.59
C LEU A 827 52.70 74.99 54.43
N THR A 828 51.62 75.74 54.68
CA THR A 828 51.55 77.18 54.48
C THR A 828 51.31 77.92 55.80
N ASP A 829 52.39 78.46 56.40
CA ASP A 829 52.34 79.32 57.59
C ASP A 829 51.34 80.49 57.39
N GLY A 830 50.27 80.53 58.19
CA GLY A 830 49.19 81.50 58.06
C GLY A 830 48.89 82.33 59.31
N SER A 831 48.15 83.42 59.15
CA SER A 831 47.52 84.15 60.28
C SER A 831 46.07 84.59 60.00
N THR A 832 45.49 84.09 58.92
CA THR A 832 44.04 84.11 58.67
C THR A 832 43.60 82.75 58.15
N ALA A 833 42.32 82.41 58.33
CA ALA A 833 41.76 81.13 57.89
C ALA A 833 41.74 80.89 56.37
N ALA A 834 42.26 81.83 55.56
CA ALA A 834 42.50 81.63 54.12
C ALA A 834 44.00 81.43 53.79
N ASP A 835 44.89 81.64 54.76
CA ASP A 835 46.32 81.40 54.64
C ASP A 835 46.69 80.01 55.20
N TYR A 836 46.14 79.64 56.37
CA TYR A 836 46.44 78.36 57.02
C TYR A 836 45.65 77.16 56.47
N ASN A 837 44.45 77.41 55.93
CA ASN A 837 43.70 76.41 55.15
C ASN A 837 44.24 76.29 53.72
N ASP A 838 45.48 75.83 53.58
CA ASP A 838 45.98 75.37 52.28
C ASP A 838 45.30 74.05 51.85
N THR A 839 45.32 73.76 50.56
CA THR A 839 44.45 72.73 49.98
C THR A 839 45.03 71.34 50.16
N LEU A 840 44.56 70.63 51.18
CA LEU A 840 44.91 69.25 51.46
C LEU A 840 43.76 68.33 51.04
N ASP A 841 43.93 67.63 49.91
CA ASP A 841 42.95 66.69 49.34
C ASP A 841 43.58 65.35 48.94
N LEU A 842 42.78 64.45 48.36
CA LEU A 842 43.20 63.11 47.92
C LEU A 842 43.17 62.96 46.39
N ALA A 843 43.21 64.06 45.63
CA ALA A 843 42.96 64.08 44.18
C ALA A 843 43.89 63.16 43.38
N GLY A 844 43.29 62.28 42.57
CA GLY A 844 44.00 61.30 41.75
C GLY A 844 44.56 60.11 42.54
N LEU A 845 44.13 59.91 43.79
CA LEU A 845 44.53 58.77 44.64
C LEU A 845 43.38 57.80 44.94
N ILE A 846 42.12 58.24 44.82
CA ILE A 846 40.93 57.44 45.12
C ILE A 846 39.94 57.51 43.95
N THR A 847 39.56 56.32 43.48
CA THR A 847 38.49 56.10 42.50
C THR A 847 37.28 55.49 43.24
N ALA A 848 36.07 55.98 42.98
CA ALA A 848 34.84 55.27 43.33
C ALA A 848 34.46 54.34 42.18
N THR A 849 34.12 53.10 42.51
CA THR A 849 33.58 52.12 41.55
C THR A 849 32.10 51.92 41.79
N VAL A 850 31.38 51.55 40.74
CA VAL A 850 30.08 50.90 40.85
C VAL A 850 30.12 49.62 40.05
N ALA A 851 29.60 48.54 40.62
CA ALA A 851 29.24 47.32 39.91
C ALA A 851 27.72 47.18 39.95
N VAL A 852 27.14 46.70 38.86
CA VAL A 852 25.72 46.35 38.76
C VAL A 852 25.55 44.86 38.53
N THR A 853 24.41 44.35 38.96
CA THR A 853 24.00 42.96 38.78
C THR A 853 22.49 42.91 38.58
N ASP A 854 22.06 42.09 37.65
CA ASP A 854 20.69 41.86 37.19
C ASP A 854 20.09 40.57 37.81
N ALA A 855 19.01 40.04 37.25
CA ALA A 855 18.18 39.02 37.85
C ALA A 855 18.76 37.61 37.75
N ASP A 856 19.35 37.20 36.61
CA ASP A 856 19.99 35.89 36.48
C ASP A 856 21.48 35.90 36.87
N GLY A 857 22.16 37.05 36.80
CA GLY A 857 23.36 37.33 37.61
C GLY A 857 24.53 37.96 36.88
N ASP A 858 24.31 38.49 35.68
CA ASP A 858 25.32 39.12 34.85
C ASP A 858 25.78 40.49 35.40
N THR A 859 26.91 41.01 34.89
CA THR A 859 27.59 42.14 35.56
C THR A 859 28.28 43.16 34.66
N ASP A 860 28.12 44.45 35.00
CA ASP A 860 28.91 45.56 34.42
C ASP A 860 29.48 46.46 35.53
N SER A 861 30.54 47.21 35.23
CA SER A 861 31.17 48.13 36.18
C SER A 861 31.88 49.32 35.53
N ASP A 862 31.69 50.50 36.13
CA ASP A 862 32.34 51.76 35.74
C ASP A 862 32.98 52.45 36.95
N SER A 863 33.86 53.44 36.73
CA SER A 863 34.65 54.06 37.80
C SER A 863 34.98 55.55 37.57
N ALA A 864 34.89 56.35 38.65
CA ALA A 864 35.12 57.81 38.63
C ALA A 864 36.11 58.26 39.71
N GLU A 865 36.93 59.29 39.44
CA GLU A 865 37.85 59.87 40.44
C GLU A 865 37.08 60.71 41.47
N VAL A 866 37.31 60.47 42.76
CA VAL A 866 36.57 61.13 43.86
C VAL A 866 37.46 61.64 45.00
N GLY A 867 38.78 61.44 44.92
CA GLY A 867 39.73 61.89 45.93
C GLY A 867 39.76 63.42 46.09
N GLY A 868 39.60 64.16 45.00
CA GLY A 868 39.46 65.63 45.03
C GLY A 868 38.19 66.16 45.71
N ALA A 869 37.28 65.26 46.11
CA ALA A 869 36.07 65.57 46.86
C ALA A 869 36.24 65.44 48.39
N VAL A 870 37.38 64.91 48.89
CA VAL A 870 37.74 64.92 50.31
C VAL A 870 38.71 66.08 50.57
N ARG A 871 38.44 66.93 51.57
CA ARG A 871 39.31 68.05 51.95
C ARG A 871 39.50 68.12 53.46
N PHE A 872 40.73 68.38 53.87
CA PHE A 872 41.10 68.64 55.26
C PHE A 872 41.44 70.14 55.43
N PHE A 873 41.11 70.67 56.59
CA PHE A 873 41.20 72.09 56.94
C PHE A 873 41.80 72.23 58.34
N ASP A 874 42.91 72.96 58.43
CA ASP A 874 43.53 73.39 59.68
C ASP A 874 42.60 74.32 60.47
N ASP A 875 42.60 74.18 61.80
CA ASP A 875 41.81 75.01 62.71
C ASP A 875 42.54 76.30 63.09
N GLY A 876 43.85 76.21 63.24
CA GLY A 876 44.77 77.33 63.43
C GLY A 876 44.68 78.04 64.79
N PRO A 877 45.64 78.94 65.09
CA PRO A 877 45.77 79.51 66.42
C PRO A 877 44.79 80.65 66.74
N ASP A 878 43.99 80.52 67.81
CA ASP A 878 43.24 81.64 68.43
C ASP A 878 43.99 82.25 69.63
N ALA A 879 44.13 83.58 69.59
CA ALA A 879 44.74 84.39 70.64
C ALA A 879 43.82 85.55 71.05
N SER A 880 42.74 85.21 71.75
CA SER A 880 41.76 86.18 72.26
C SER A 880 42.26 87.01 73.47
N ALA A 881 41.70 88.20 73.66
CA ALA A 881 41.96 89.05 74.83
C ALA A 881 41.11 88.61 76.04
N ALA A 882 41.67 88.67 77.25
CA ALA A 882 40.94 88.31 78.47
C ALA A 882 39.90 89.39 78.85
N GLU A 883 38.62 89.02 78.98
CA GLU A 883 37.56 89.96 79.31
C GLU A 883 37.84 90.75 80.61
N GLY A 884 37.83 92.08 80.49
CA GLY A 884 38.00 92.99 81.62
C GLY A 884 39.42 93.06 82.21
N ALA A 885 40.39 92.35 81.62
CA ALA A 885 41.78 92.44 82.05
C ALA A 885 42.36 93.82 81.75
N SER A 886 43.16 94.35 82.69
CA SER A 886 43.91 95.59 82.48
C SER A 886 45.15 95.61 83.37
N ALA A 887 46.29 95.91 82.76
CA ALA A 887 47.55 96.16 83.44
C ALA A 887 47.85 97.65 83.32
N SER A 888 48.33 98.24 84.40
CA SER A 888 48.73 99.64 84.44
C SER A 888 49.98 99.78 85.29
N VAL A 889 50.80 100.75 84.94
CA VAL A 889 52.01 101.11 85.67
C VAL A 889 51.92 102.57 86.07
N THR A 890 52.33 102.87 87.30
CA THR A 890 52.33 104.23 87.86
C THR A 890 53.76 104.67 88.13
N LEU A 891 54.18 105.73 87.44
CA LEU A 891 55.40 106.48 87.74
C LEU A 891 55.03 107.61 88.73
N ASP A 892 55.91 107.88 89.69
CA ASP A 892 55.76 108.93 90.71
C ASP A 892 57.09 109.70 90.80
N GLU A 893 57.08 111.00 90.54
CA GLU A 893 58.30 111.82 90.47
C GLU A 893 58.92 112.14 91.85
N THR A 894 58.23 111.80 92.95
CA THR A 894 58.62 112.18 94.32
C THR A 894 60.03 111.73 94.70
N ASP A 895 60.47 110.55 94.25
CA ASP A 895 61.75 109.95 94.64
C ASP A 895 62.94 110.33 93.72
N ALA A 896 62.71 110.98 92.57
CA ALA A 896 63.79 111.40 91.65
C ALA A 896 64.59 112.62 92.14
N GLY A 897 63.96 113.45 92.98
CA GLY A 897 64.58 114.62 93.63
C GLY A 897 64.79 115.85 92.72
N GLU A 898 65.30 116.92 93.34
CA GLU A 898 65.57 118.20 92.68
C GLU A 898 66.42 118.00 91.40
N ALA A 899 65.84 118.35 90.25
CA ALA A 899 66.43 118.24 88.91
C ALA A 899 66.90 116.82 88.50
N PHE A 900 66.17 115.75 88.87
CA PHE A 900 66.42 114.36 88.44
C PHE A 900 67.86 113.86 88.71
N ALA A 901 68.51 114.39 89.76
CA ALA A 901 69.93 114.18 90.02
C ALA A 901 70.33 112.72 90.34
N ASN A 902 69.37 111.81 90.52
CA ASN A 902 69.58 110.38 90.77
C ASN A 902 69.38 109.46 89.54
N GLY A 903 68.85 109.95 88.41
CA GLY A 903 68.63 109.16 87.19
C GLY A 903 67.15 108.94 86.82
N SER A 904 66.90 107.91 86.01
CA SER A 904 65.57 107.54 85.50
C SER A 904 64.62 107.07 86.60
N ILE A 905 63.31 107.17 86.32
CA ILE A 905 62.26 106.49 87.10
C ILE A 905 61.74 105.35 86.22
N ASP A 906 62.15 104.14 86.54
CA ASP A 906 61.74 102.94 85.80
C ASP A 906 60.64 102.22 86.58
N ALA A 907 59.57 101.81 85.90
CA ALA A 907 58.52 100.98 86.49
C ALA A 907 58.07 99.92 85.47
N THR A 908 57.81 98.70 85.95
CA THR A 908 57.74 97.50 85.10
C THR A 908 56.43 96.74 85.32
N ILE A 909 55.69 96.53 84.23
CA ILE A 909 54.64 95.50 84.16
C ILE A 909 55.35 94.16 83.90
N THR A 910 55.08 93.12 84.69
CA THR A 910 55.80 91.85 84.51
C THR A 910 55.23 91.04 83.34
N ALA A 911 56.01 90.11 82.79
CA ALA A 911 55.52 89.21 81.74
C ALA A 911 54.26 88.41 82.16
N THR A 912 54.12 88.12 83.46
CA THR A 912 52.90 87.49 84.02
C THR A 912 51.68 88.41 83.94
N ASP A 913 51.86 89.71 84.21
CA ASP A 913 50.79 90.70 84.14
C ASP A 913 50.39 91.01 82.69
N VAL A 914 51.35 90.99 81.75
CA VAL A 914 51.08 91.11 80.31
C VAL A 914 50.36 89.87 79.79
N ALA A 915 50.82 88.66 80.13
CA ALA A 915 50.16 87.43 79.71
C ALA A 915 48.71 87.34 80.22
N ALA A 916 48.42 87.85 81.43
CA ALA A 916 47.09 87.92 81.99
C ALA A 916 46.13 88.93 81.30
N LEU A 917 46.59 89.68 80.29
CA LEU A 917 45.73 90.47 79.40
C LEU A 917 45.07 89.64 78.29
N PHE A 918 45.54 88.41 78.09
CA PHE A 918 45.11 87.51 77.02
C PHE A 918 44.46 86.26 77.62
N GLY A 919 43.62 85.59 76.83
CA GLY A 919 43.09 84.28 77.17
C GLY A 919 44.20 83.23 77.23
N THR A 920 43.84 82.00 77.60
CA THR A 920 44.67 80.85 77.24
C THR A 920 44.71 80.78 75.71
N PRO A 921 45.89 80.84 75.07
CA PRO A 921 45.97 80.64 73.62
C PRO A 921 45.48 79.23 73.29
N LEU A 922 44.78 79.12 72.17
CA LEU A 922 44.60 77.88 71.44
C LEU A 922 45.58 77.95 70.27
N TYR A 923 46.30 76.86 70.01
CA TYR A 923 47.30 76.80 68.95
C TYR A 923 46.76 76.10 67.71
N GLY A 924 45.89 75.12 67.92
CA GLY A 924 45.32 74.26 66.90
C GLY A 924 45.35 72.80 67.36
N ALA A 925 44.86 71.90 66.51
CA ALA A 925 44.88 70.47 66.76
C ALA A 925 46.28 69.83 66.55
N ASP A 926 47.21 70.51 65.88
CA ASP A 926 48.64 70.15 65.80
C ASP A 926 49.35 70.25 67.17
N GLY A 927 49.00 71.28 67.94
CA GLY A 927 49.36 71.50 69.34
C GLY A 927 50.27 72.70 69.60
N ALA A 928 50.89 72.72 70.78
CA ALA A 928 51.43 73.94 71.38
C ALA A 928 52.59 74.63 70.61
N GLY A 929 52.24 75.63 69.80
CA GLY A 929 53.14 76.57 69.12
C GLY A 929 53.71 77.70 70.02
N THR A 930 54.06 78.85 69.41
CA THR A 930 54.74 79.95 70.11
C THR A 930 53.90 81.22 70.23
N VAL A 931 53.63 81.65 71.47
CA VAL A 931 53.04 82.98 71.74
C VAL A 931 54.09 84.09 71.62
N SER A 932 53.74 85.19 70.95
CA SER A 932 54.51 86.44 70.98
C SER A 932 53.61 87.61 71.39
N TYR A 933 54.20 88.65 71.98
CA TYR A 933 53.49 89.86 72.40
C TYR A 933 54.16 91.08 71.77
N SER A 934 53.36 92.04 71.30
CA SER A 934 53.85 93.32 70.76
C SER A 934 53.16 94.50 71.43
N LEU A 935 53.87 95.63 71.55
CA LEU A 935 53.36 96.88 72.12
C LEU A 935 53.28 97.94 71.01
N THR A 936 52.24 98.78 71.03
CA THR A 936 52.09 99.88 70.08
C THR A 936 51.26 101.02 70.69
N ALA A 937 51.69 102.26 70.50
CA ALA A 937 50.95 103.44 70.94
C ALA A 937 49.78 103.77 69.99
N THR A 938 48.56 103.76 70.49
CA THR A 938 47.34 104.08 69.72
C THR A 938 46.95 105.56 69.76
N ALA A 939 47.60 106.36 70.61
CA ALA A 939 47.47 107.81 70.67
C ALA A 939 48.86 108.46 70.74
N THR A 940 49.14 109.39 69.81
CA THR A 940 50.42 110.11 69.75
C THR A 940 50.45 111.31 70.70
N ALA A 941 49.31 111.99 70.90
CA ALA A 941 49.14 113.07 71.88
C ALA A 941 48.85 112.48 73.28
N THR A 942 49.55 112.95 74.31
CA THR A 942 49.47 112.42 75.69
C THR A 942 48.79 113.36 76.68
N GLY A 943 48.76 114.67 76.38
CA GLY A 943 48.46 115.72 77.35
C GLY A 943 49.54 115.94 78.43
N LEU A 944 50.70 115.28 78.34
CA LEU A 944 51.85 115.47 79.24
C LEU A 944 52.82 116.49 78.66
N TYR A 945 53.48 117.27 79.52
CA TYR A 945 54.36 118.38 79.13
C TYR A 945 55.56 118.45 80.09
N LEU A 946 56.74 118.83 79.60
CA LEU A 946 57.92 119.02 80.46
C LEU A 946 57.68 120.13 81.51
N ALA A 947 58.23 119.93 82.71
CA ALA A 947 58.03 120.81 83.84
C ALA A 947 58.53 122.24 83.57
N GLY A 948 57.59 123.19 83.46
CA GLY A 948 57.89 124.61 83.18
C GLY A 948 57.82 125.02 81.70
N ALA A 949 57.47 124.10 80.79
CA ALA A 949 57.16 124.43 79.40
C ALA A 949 55.81 125.16 79.26
N ASP A 950 55.56 125.79 78.11
CA ASP A 950 54.28 126.44 77.82
C ASP A 950 53.26 125.39 77.37
N THR A 951 52.33 125.05 78.26
CA THR A 951 51.26 124.05 78.00
C THR A 951 50.14 124.57 77.08
N THR A 952 50.29 125.77 76.51
CA THR A 952 49.41 126.28 75.45
C THR A 952 50.02 126.17 74.04
N ASP A 953 51.29 125.77 73.94
CA ASP A 953 51.95 125.40 72.68
C ASP A 953 52.13 123.88 72.60
N SER A 954 51.39 123.25 71.68
CA SER A 954 51.42 121.80 71.48
C SER A 954 52.75 121.26 70.96
N ALA A 955 53.71 122.11 70.57
CA ALA A 955 55.09 121.69 70.29
C ALA A 955 55.89 121.30 71.56
N ASN A 956 55.36 121.61 72.75
CA ASN A 956 55.91 121.23 74.05
C ASN A 956 55.27 119.96 74.64
N GLU A 957 54.26 119.40 73.98
CA GLU A 957 53.61 118.17 74.44
C GLU A 957 54.53 116.96 74.23
N ILE A 958 54.54 116.04 75.18
CA ILE A 958 55.23 114.76 75.05
C ILE A 958 54.45 113.93 74.02
N VAL A 959 55.04 113.69 72.86
CA VAL A 959 54.47 112.82 71.83
C VAL A 959 55.02 111.41 72.03
N LEU A 960 54.13 110.42 72.17
CA LEU A 960 54.53 109.02 72.11
C LEU A 960 54.76 108.59 70.67
N VAL A 961 55.95 108.10 70.41
CA VAL A 961 56.35 107.50 69.13
C VAL A 961 56.84 106.09 69.44
N ALA A 962 56.30 105.09 68.74
CA ALA A 962 56.92 103.77 68.74
C ALA A 962 58.27 103.89 68.03
N ASP A 963 59.36 103.53 68.71
CA ASP A 963 60.63 103.39 68.01
C ASP A 963 60.55 102.18 67.07
N THR A 964 61.38 102.19 66.04
CA THR A 964 61.43 101.16 64.99
C THR A 964 62.61 100.21 65.19
N ASP A 965 63.13 100.14 66.41
CA ASP A 965 64.05 99.10 66.85
C ASP A 965 63.33 97.77 67.14
N ALA A 966 64.12 96.71 67.31
CA ALA A 966 63.59 95.35 67.48
C ALA A 966 63.09 95.06 68.91
N ASP A 967 63.26 96.00 69.84
CA ASP A 967 62.93 95.84 71.26
C ASP A 967 61.51 96.34 71.59
N GLY A 968 60.79 96.91 70.62
CA GLY A 968 59.37 97.28 70.73
C GLY A 968 59.12 98.53 71.60
N ASN A 969 60.11 99.41 71.69
CA ASN A 969 60.09 100.57 72.57
C ASN A 969 59.03 101.61 72.16
N VAL A 970 58.40 102.24 73.15
CA VAL A 970 57.53 103.42 72.96
C VAL A 970 58.13 104.58 73.74
N ILE A 971 58.59 105.62 73.05
CA ILE A 971 59.41 106.70 73.61
C ILE A 971 58.64 108.02 73.54
N GLY A 972 58.75 108.82 74.61
CA GLY A 972 58.23 110.19 74.68
C GLY A 972 59.25 111.23 74.23
N TYR A 973 58.85 112.11 73.31
CA TYR A 973 59.68 113.21 72.78
C TYR A 973 59.02 114.57 72.98
N THR A 974 59.82 115.63 73.17
CA THR A 974 59.35 117.03 73.14
C THR A 974 60.20 117.89 72.21
N GLY A 975 59.65 119.03 71.81
CA GLY A 975 60.35 120.04 71.01
C GLY A 975 60.11 119.91 69.51
N TYR A 976 60.54 120.94 68.78
CA TYR A 976 60.21 121.10 67.36
C TYR A 976 60.89 120.03 66.48
N VAL A 977 60.10 119.18 65.85
CA VAL A 977 60.56 118.06 65.00
C VAL A 977 61.27 118.59 63.75
N GLY A 978 62.57 118.88 63.86
CA GLY A 978 63.27 119.67 62.83
C GLY A 978 64.78 119.88 62.94
N GLY A 979 65.54 119.00 63.62
CA GLY A 979 66.99 118.86 63.40
C GLY A 979 67.90 118.79 64.63
N ASP A 980 68.54 117.63 64.82
CA ASP A 980 69.78 117.34 65.57
C ASP A 980 69.94 117.79 67.05
N ASP A 981 68.97 118.51 67.63
CA ASP A 981 69.00 119.00 69.02
C ASP A 981 67.63 118.77 69.71
N SER A 982 67.09 117.55 69.57
CA SER A 982 65.86 117.08 70.22
C SER A 982 66.19 116.11 71.34
N THR A 983 65.95 116.49 72.59
CA THR A 983 66.13 115.62 73.76
C THR A 983 64.91 114.70 73.95
N PRO A 984 65.09 113.40 74.25
CA PRO A 984 64.00 112.58 74.82
C PRO A 984 63.54 113.20 76.14
N ALA A 985 62.27 113.00 76.48
CA ALA A 985 61.56 113.68 77.56
C ALA A 985 61.80 113.06 78.95
#